data_AF-A0A1F6RCE0-F1
#
_entry.id   AF-A0A1F6RCE0-F1
#
_cell.length_a   1.000
_cell.length_b   1.000
_cell.length_c   1.000
_cell.angle_alpha   90.00
_cell.angle_beta   90.00
_cell.angle_gamma   90.00
#
_symmetry.space_group_name_H-M   'P 1'
#
loop_
_entity.id
_entity.type
_entity.pdbx_description
1 polymer ?
#
loop_
_entity_poly.entity_id
_entity_poly.type
_entity_poly.pdbx_seq_one_letter_code
_entity_poly.pdbx_strand_id
1 'polypeptide(L)'
;MNFFKRYCRVFFKSKVFILLTFFLLLFNFTLLRAFAAEKIGVLYSYQNVDSYEKNDIVGFSEAWKSFVETFEEAYLDYQFLCNISTDTRVSDLSVNVIFFPLALDISPEEEKLLTDFVSSGGKLIISSGVGPLSDRLKYFLSQNGIIASENIVAQLNLNIKHKVNNIIFELPVGNFYSRFDLTVPFGKVVARWKESNEIAIGGSENVLFFGYSWGQDIDKVRDIETLLKTLDFYWNDISFRLAKVIKKDEYKKTLKEINSLKQEALSVIKVTDQLDFPVAKSQLKKHFDNGVHYLSEFNSNYLFGNYKIARQSANQAKSEFAIAYSVGMPARKIEIRAIWLDRGTIVSLKTPIELRNYIKKLARAGFNIIFFETINAGYPIYPSMLLLQNPLIRGWDPLKVAIEEAHLNGIELHAWVWTFAVGNSRHNLLINQPVGYPGPIISGKGRAWALALQDGKLRIDVQPETWVSPANKKACMFLRKLFAEIVKNYDVDGFQFDYIRFPFQKNDSQAGFDFVTRMAFKEETGMFPAIEGQINRIWKEWKIKLVNDFVRDTSKYLKEIKPDLKISGAVFAIDRSLRLQIIQQDWETWLLNRWVDVVYPFYYSFTDKEVRTKLLRTRQMLNDQAIIIPGFNIRVLSVGELAGRITTARNSGVLGVALFASEHLDTMKEEFLRQGPFREKTINIPYQRPLFSCQKLMEEFAEVIEKLTVTKKFSVLADSQTQKDVYLLTQDLKNDFRNFTPDKINEIEKKLIQLQLKVKDWLSLEKYLDREQRVMYINTYLDQIRILLNYMQGKEIYMSTEN
;
A
#
# COMPACT_ATOMS: atom_id res chain seq x y z
N MET A 1 -55.38 -49.96 -20.05
CA MET A 1 -56.38 -49.08 -20.68
C MET A 1 -57.21 -48.46 -19.57
N ASN A 2 -57.36 -47.16 -19.40
CA ASN A 2 -56.92 -46.05 -20.22
C ASN A 2 -56.54 -44.91 -19.25
N PHE A 3 -55.28 -44.46 -19.17
CA PHE A 3 -54.50 -43.87 -20.28
C PHE A 3 -55.27 -42.64 -20.81
N PHE A 4 -54.67 -41.45 -20.76
CA PHE A 4 -55.25 -40.13 -21.09
C PHE A 4 -55.96 -39.32 -19.99
N LYS A 5 -55.23 -38.94 -18.92
CA LYS A 5 -55.33 -37.56 -18.37
C LYS A 5 -54.23 -37.13 -17.38
N ARG A 6 -53.06 -37.76 -17.42
CA ARG A 6 -51.86 -37.32 -16.67
C ARG A 6 -50.59 -37.13 -17.52
N TYR A 7 -50.72 -37.18 -18.84
CA TYR A 7 -49.66 -36.86 -19.81
C TYR A 7 -50.19 -35.78 -20.76
N CYS A 8 -49.79 -34.52 -20.54
CA CYS A 8 -49.62 -33.45 -21.53
C CYS A 8 -49.60 -32.06 -20.85
N ARG A 9 -48.56 -31.80 -20.04
CA ARG A 9 -47.98 -30.44 -19.85
C ARG A 9 -46.64 -30.45 -19.10
N VAL A 10 -45.82 -31.50 -19.31
CA VAL A 10 -44.43 -31.58 -18.82
C VAL A 10 -43.41 -31.40 -19.98
N PHE A 11 -43.86 -31.08 -21.19
CA PHE A 11 -42.98 -31.04 -22.39
C PHE A 11 -42.59 -29.64 -22.91
N PHE A 12 -42.72 -28.57 -22.12
CA PHE A 12 -42.32 -27.23 -22.57
C PHE A 12 -41.54 -26.36 -21.58
N LYS A 13 -40.88 -26.96 -20.57
CA LYS A 13 -39.98 -26.22 -19.67
C LYS A 13 -38.62 -26.88 -19.40
N SER A 14 -38.22 -27.84 -20.23
CA SER A 14 -36.91 -28.50 -20.11
C SER A 14 -35.94 -28.13 -21.25
N LYS A 15 -36.41 -27.54 -22.36
CA LYS A 15 -35.52 -27.11 -23.46
C LYS A 15 -35.00 -25.68 -23.32
N VAL A 16 -35.70 -24.78 -22.60
CA VAL A 16 -35.17 -23.42 -22.32
C VAL A 16 -34.20 -23.44 -21.15
N PHE A 17 -34.39 -24.32 -20.17
CA PHE A 17 -33.42 -24.50 -19.09
C PHE A 17 -32.15 -25.18 -19.61
N ILE A 18 -32.23 -26.18 -20.49
CA ILE A 18 -31.02 -26.75 -21.11
C ILE A 18 -30.33 -25.74 -22.04
N LEU A 19 -31.05 -24.88 -22.78
CA LEU A 19 -30.42 -23.82 -23.57
C LEU A 19 -29.77 -22.73 -22.70
N LEU A 20 -30.40 -22.31 -21.59
CA LEU A 20 -29.80 -21.32 -20.67
C LEU A 20 -28.67 -21.92 -19.84
N THR A 21 -28.73 -23.21 -19.49
CA THR A 21 -27.61 -23.88 -18.80
C THR A 21 -26.45 -24.11 -19.78
N PHE A 22 -26.71 -24.34 -21.08
CA PHE A 22 -25.67 -24.32 -22.11
C PHE A 22 -25.10 -22.90 -22.33
N PHE A 23 -25.93 -21.85 -22.30
CA PHE A 23 -25.48 -20.46 -22.44
C PHE A 23 -24.73 -19.94 -21.19
N LEU A 24 -25.09 -20.38 -19.99
CA LEU A 24 -24.39 -20.06 -18.73
C LEU A 24 -23.16 -20.95 -18.47
N LEU A 25 -23.08 -22.15 -19.05
CA LEU A 25 -21.84 -22.92 -19.14
C LEU A 25 -20.89 -22.35 -20.20
N LEU A 26 -21.40 -21.73 -21.28
CA LEU A 26 -20.59 -21.03 -22.28
C LEU A 26 -20.08 -19.65 -21.81
N PHE A 27 -20.75 -18.99 -20.87
CA PHE A 27 -20.27 -17.70 -20.31
C PHE A 27 -19.36 -17.84 -19.07
N ASN A 28 -19.23 -19.04 -18.49
CA ASN A 28 -18.22 -19.33 -17.47
C ASN A 28 -16.91 -19.92 -18.04
N PHE A 29 -16.79 -20.05 -19.37
CA PHE A 29 -15.53 -20.38 -20.06
C PHE A 29 -14.86 -19.20 -20.77
N THR A 30 -15.38 -17.99 -20.59
CA THR A 30 -14.68 -16.73 -20.91
C THR A 30 -14.50 -15.87 -19.67
N LEU A 31 -14.22 -16.51 -18.53
CA LEU A 31 -13.18 -15.96 -17.67
C LEU A 31 -11.95 -15.83 -18.56
N LEU A 32 -11.51 -14.61 -18.82
CA LEU A 32 -10.10 -14.35 -19.12
C LEU A 32 -9.33 -15.15 -18.08
N ARG A 33 -8.81 -16.32 -18.48
CA ARG A 33 -7.70 -16.94 -17.77
C ARG A 33 -6.72 -15.78 -17.65
N ALA A 34 -6.51 -15.29 -16.43
CA ALA A 34 -5.37 -14.45 -16.17
C ALA A 34 -4.18 -15.36 -16.44
N PHE A 35 -3.74 -15.42 -17.70
CA PHE A 35 -2.53 -16.14 -18.08
C PHE A 35 -1.44 -15.56 -17.19
N ALA A 36 -0.88 -16.40 -16.32
CA ALA A 36 0.38 -16.05 -15.68
C ALA A 36 1.35 -15.76 -16.82
N ALA A 37 2.12 -14.68 -16.70
CA ALA A 37 3.06 -14.32 -17.75
C ALA A 37 4.13 -15.40 -17.84
N GLU A 38 4.34 -15.94 -19.04
CA GLU A 38 5.22 -17.08 -19.24
C GLU A 38 6.69 -16.64 -19.27
N LYS A 39 7.55 -17.40 -18.57
CA LYS A 39 8.99 -17.19 -18.53
C LYS A 39 9.66 -18.06 -19.61
N ILE A 40 10.62 -17.49 -20.33
CA ILE A 40 11.38 -18.18 -21.38
C ILE A 40 12.71 -18.71 -20.84
N GLY A 41 13.03 -19.98 -21.09
CA GLY A 41 14.38 -20.52 -20.90
C GLY A 41 15.20 -20.34 -22.16
N VAL A 42 16.40 -19.76 -22.09
CA VAL A 42 17.31 -19.64 -23.23
C VAL A 42 18.45 -20.64 -23.03
N LEU A 43 18.51 -21.69 -23.85
CA LEU A 43 19.47 -22.78 -23.72
C LEU A 43 20.84 -22.38 -24.27
N TYR A 44 21.86 -22.38 -23.42
CA TYR A 44 23.27 -22.29 -23.81
C TYR A 44 23.87 -23.70 -23.86
N SER A 45 24.13 -24.20 -25.07
CA SER A 45 24.67 -25.55 -25.29
C SER A 45 26.18 -25.52 -25.51
N TYR A 46 26.93 -26.21 -24.64
CA TYR A 46 28.36 -26.40 -24.82
C TYR A 46 28.69 -27.35 -25.98
N GLN A 47 27.84 -28.36 -26.23
CA GLN A 47 27.96 -29.22 -27.41
C GLN A 47 27.87 -28.40 -28.71
N ASN A 48 27.05 -27.36 -28.69
CA ASN A 48 26.93 -26.44 -29.81
C ASN A 48 28.19 -25.58 -29.97
N VAL A 49 28.80 -25.09 -28.88
CA VAL A 49 30.10 -24.39 -28.90
C VAL A 49 31.17 -25.28 -29.56
N ASP A 50 31.31 -26.53 -29.09
CA ASP A 50 32.29 -27.49 -29.59
C ASP A 50 32.08 -27.78 -31.09
N SER A 51 30.83 -27.77 -31.54
CA SER A 51 30.47 -27.99 -32.94
C SER A 51 30.84 -26.82 -33.84
N TYR A 52 30.73 -25.58 -33.35
CA TYR A 52 31.24 -24.41 -34.07
C TYR A 52 32.77 -24.49 -34.24
N GLU A 53 33.48 -24.84 -33.17
CA GLU A 53 34.94 -24.99 -33.19
C GLU A 53 35.38 -26.13 -34.12
N LYS A 54 34.74 -27.29 -34.06
CA LYS A 54 35.06 -28.47 -34.88
C LYS A 54 34.87 -28.25 -36.37
N ASN A 55 33.96 -27.37 -36.77
CA ASN A 55 33.69 -27.05 -38.18
C ASN A 55 34.51 -25.83 -38.67
N ASP A 56 35.52 -25.38 -37.92
CA ASP A 56 36.33 -24.18 -38.21
C ASP A 56 35.48 -22.89 -38.38
N ILE A 57 34.32 -22.83 -37.73
CA ILE A 57 33.42 -21.68 -37.78
C ILE A 57 33.84 -20.71 -36.69
N VAL A 58 34.68 -19.73 -37.06
CA VAL A 58 35.08 -18.65 -36.15
C VAL A 58 33.86 -17.79 -35.81
N GLY A 59 33.65 -17.55 -34.51
CA GLY A 59 32.74 -16.50 -34.06
C GLY A 59 31.49 -16.92 -33.29
N PHE A 60 31.44 -18.12 -32.68
CA PHE A 60 30.30 -18.49 -31.83
C PHE A 60 30.09 -17.49 -30.67
N SER A 61 31.16 -17.00 -30.06
CA SER A 61 31.09 -16.01 -28.98
C SER A 61 30.45 -14.70 -29.46
N GLU A 62 30.88 -14.19 -30.61
CA GLU A 62 30.33 -13.01 -31.27
C GLU A 62 28.88 -13.23 -31.68
N ALA A 63 28.57 -14.41 -32.21
CA ALA A 63 27.21 -14.76 -32.59
C ALA A 63 26.31 -14.84 -31.35
N TRP A 64 26.71 -15.58 -30.32
CA TRP A 64 26.00 -15.64 -29.06
C TRP A 64 25.74 -14.25 -28.48
N LYS A 65 26.75 -13.38 -28.52
CA LYS A 65 26.61 -11.98 -28.08
C LYS A 65 25.56 -11.22 -28.90
N SER A 66 25.60 -11.29 -30.23
CA SER A 66 24.60 -10.63 -31.08
C SER A 66 23.19 -11.17 -30.85
N PHE A 67 23.05 -12.48 -30.64
CA PHE A 67 21.77 -13.10 -30.30
C PHE A 67 21.25 -12.54 -28.97
N VAL A 68 22.07 -12.52 -27.92
CA VAL A 68 21.67 -12.00 -26.60
C VAL A 68 21.28 -10.53 -26.69
N GLU A 69 22.06 -9.69 -27.39
CA GLU A 69 21.71 -8.28 -27.59
C GLU A 69 20.34 -8.12 -28.27
N THR A 70 20.09 -8.88 -29.34
CA THR A 70 18.81 -8.84 -30.07
C THR A 70 17.65 -9.39 -29.25
N PHE A 71 17.89 -10.46 -28.48
CA PHE A 71 16.88 -11.09 -27.62
C PHE A 71 16.52 -10.20 -26.42
N GLU A 72 17.48 -9.51 -25.81
CA GLU A 72 17.25 -8.55 -24.72
C GLU A 72 16.41 -7.35 -25.19
N GLU A 73 16.57 -6.90 -26.43
CA GLU A 73 15.75 -5.86 -27.05
C GLU A 73 14.30 -6.29 -27.30
N ALA A 74 13.99 -7.60 -27.29
CA ALA A 74 12.61 -8.10 -27.28
C ALA A 74 11.89 -7.85 -25.94
N TYR A 75 12.63 -7.45 -24.91
CA TYR A 75 12.18 -7.24 -23.54
C TYR A 75 11.45 -8.45 -22.93
N LEU A 76 11.67 -9.70 -23.31
CA LEU A 76 10.92 -10.85 -22.75
C LEU A 76 11.40 -11.21 -21.32
N ASP A 77 10.54 -11.80 -20.46
CA ASP A 77 10.97 -12.36 -19.16
C ASP A 77 11.66 -13.72 -19.40
N TYR A 78 12.98 -13.81 -19.18
CA TYR A 78 13.76 -15.02 -19.49
C TYR A 78 14.77 -15.42 -18.40
N GLN A 79 15.31 -16.63 -18.53
CA GLN A 79 16.48 -17.12 -17.80
C GLN A 79 17.37 -17.95 -18.71
N PHE A 80 18.69 -17.95 -18.50
CA PHE A 80 19.56 -18.89 -19.19
C PHE A 80 19.47 -20.28 -18.57
N LEU A 81 19.49 -21.29 -19.42
CA LEU A 81 19.63 -22.70 -19.07
C LEU A 81 21.02 -23.14 -19.53
N CYS A 82 21.90 -23.47 -18.60
CA CYS A 82 23.29 -23.87 -18.86
C CYS A 82 23.61 -25.13 -18.06
N ASN A 83 24.69 -25.84 -18.43
CA ASN A 83 25.18 -27.02 -17.70
C ASN A 83 24.13 -28.14 -17.55
N ILE A 84 23.38 -28.42 -18.63
CA ILE A 84 22.42 -29.52 -18.63
C ILE A 84 23.18 -30.83 -18.41
N SER A 85 22.76 -31.59 -17.39
CA SER A 85 23.38 -32.86 -17.00
C SER A 85 22.32 -33.95 -16.91
N THR A 86 22.76 -35.20 -16.70
CA THR A 86 21.85 -36.35 -16.56
C THR A 86 20.86 -36.22 -15.39
N ASP A 87 21.17 -35.37 -14.40
CA ASP A 87 20.34 -35.14 -13.20
C ASP A 87 19.32 -34.00 -13.37
N THR A 88 19.43 -33.19 -14.42
CA THR A 88 18.55 -32.06 -14.67
C THR A 88 17.15 -32.54 -15.09
N ARG A 89 16.10 -32.13 -14.38
CA ARG A 89 14.71 -32.54 -14.67
C ARG A 89 13.86 -31.36 -15.13
N VAL A 90 12.81 -31.65 -15.89
CA VAL A 90 11.80 -30.66 -16.29
C VAL A 90 11.15 -29.99 -15.08
N SER A 91 10.94 -30.71 -13.97
CA SER A 91 10.40 -30.15 -12.73
C SER A 91 11.25 -29.04 -12.12
N ASP A 92 12.54 -28.99 -12.45
CA ASP A 92 13.48 -28.00 -11.95
C ASP A 92 13.40 -26.70 -12.79
N LEU A 93 12.74 -26.76 -13.94
CA LEU A 93 12.54 -25.65 -14.85
C LEU A 93 11.28 -24.87 -14.45
N SER A 94 11.45 -23.59 -14.12
CA SER A 94 10.34 -22.64 -13.94
C SER A 94 10.03 -21.86 -15.23
N VAL A 95 10.00 -22.57 -16.37
CA VAL A 95 9.76 -22.00 -17.71
C VAL A 95 8.78 -22.86 -18.50
N ASN A 96 7.99 -22.22 -19.36
CA ASN A 96 7.00 -22.90 -20.22
C ASN A 96 7.34 -22.80 -21.72
N VAL A 97 8.34 -21.99 -22.05
CA VAL A 97 8.94 -21.92 -23.38
C VAL A 97 10.46 -22.06 -23.24
N ILE A 98 11.10 -22.86 -24.10
CA ILE A 98 12.56 -22.91 -24.24
C ILE A 98 12.93 -22.40 -25.64
N PHE A 99 13.90 -21.49 -25.72
CA PHE A 99 14.57 -21.10 -26.95
C PHE A 99 15.96 -21.72 -26.96
N PHE A 100 16.24 -22.57 -27.93
CA PHE A 100 17.55 -23.11 -28.25
C PHE A 100 18.14 -22.40 -29.50
N PRO A 101 18.91 -21.32 -29.31
CA PRO A 101 19.38 -20.51 -30.41
C PRO A 101 20.67 -21.06 -31.04
N LEU A 102 20.90 -20.70 -32.31
CA LEU A 102 22.14 -20.94 -33.04
C LEU A 102 22.54 -22.44 -33.11
N ALA A 103 21.58 -23.35 -33.07
CA ALA A 103 21.78 -24.78 -32.95
C ALA A 103 22.42 -25.40 -34.22
N LEU A 104 23.56 -26.07 -34.02
CA LEU A 104 24.22 -26.96 -34.98
C LEU A 104 24.26 -28.41 -34.47
N ASP A 105 24.31 -28.59 -33.16
CA ASP A 105 24.35 -29.91 -32.52
C ASP A 105 23.60 -29.89 -31.19
N ILE A 106 23.38 -31.06 -30.61
CA ILE A 106 22.67 -31.25 -29.33
C ILE A 106 23.30 -32.40 -28.54
N SER A 107 23.54 -32.20 -27.25
CA SER A 107 24.08 -33.27 -26.38
C SER A 107 23.00 -34.34 -26.08
N PRO A 108 23.37 -35.57 -25.69
CA PRO A 108 22.41 -36.58 -25.24
C PRO A 108 21.53 -36.10 -24.07
N GLU A 109 22.11 -35.34 -23.14
CA GLU A 109 21.43 -34.81 -21.96
C GLU A 109 20.44 -33.71 -22.35
N GLU A 110 20.83 -32.83 -23.27
CA GLU A 110 19.97 -31.79 -23.83
C GLU A 110 18.82 -32.39 -24.62
N GLU A 111 19.09 -33.38 -25.48
CA GLU A 111 18.09 -34.11 -26.26
C GLU A 111 17.03 -34.74 -25.34
N LYS A 112 17.48 -35.40 -24.27
CA LYS A 112 16.58 -35.99 -23.26
C LYS A 112 15.73 -34.93 -22.58
N LEU A 113 16.35 -33.85 -22.07
CA LEU A 113 15.63 -32.78 -21.37
C LEU A 113 14.58 -32.11 -22.27
N LEU A 114 14.94 -31.78 -23.51
CA LEU A 114 14.04 -31.12 -24.45
C LEU A 114 12.91 -32.06 -24.89
N THR A 115 13.18 -33.35 -25.06
CA THR A 115 12.15 -34.37 -25.34
C THR A 115 11.15 -34.47 -24.19
N ASP A 116 11.64 -34.56 -22.95
CA ASP A 116 10.78 -34.61 -21.75
C ASP A 116 9.97 -33.31 -21.61
N PHE A 117 10.60 -32.17 -21.87
CA PHE A 117 9.96 -30.85 -21.80
C PHE A 117 8.81 -30.73 -22.79
N VAL A 118 9.04 -31.06 -24.06
CA VAL A 118 8.00 -31.05 -25.11
C VAL A 118 6.89 -32.05 -24.81
N SER A 119 7.24 -33.25 -24.31
CA SER A 119 6.27 -34.29 -23.93
C SER A 119 5.38 -33.87 -22.75
N SER A 120 5.88 -33.00 -21.87
CA SER A 120 5.11 -32.40 -20.76
C SER A 120 4.19 -31.26 -21.19
N GLY A 121 4.18 -30.89 -22.47
CA GLY A 121 3.40 -29.77 -23.02
C GLY A 121 4.18 -28.45 -23.13
N GLY A 122 5.48 -28.45 -22.80
CA GLY A 122 6.36 -27.32 -22.99
C GLY A 122 6.54 -26.96 -24.46
N LYS A 123 6.84 -25.68 -24.73
CA LYS A 123 7.00 -25.15 -26.08
C LYS A 123 8.47 -24.87 -26.41
N LEU A 124 8.96 -25.37 -27.54
CA LEU A 124 10.37 -25.29 -27.91
C LEU A 124 10.54 -24.47 -29.20
N ILE A 125 11.48 -23.53 -29.19
CA ILE A 125 11.93 -22.76 -30.35
C ILE A 125 13.38 -23.13 -30.61
N ILE A 126 13.73 -23.44 -31.84
CA ILE A 126 15.10 -23.75 -32.25
C ILE A 126 15.45 -22.82 -33.41
N SER A 127 16.58 -22.13 -33.34
CA SER A 127 17.11 -21.41 -34.51
C SER A 127 18.41 -22.05 -34.98
N SER A 128 18.60 -22.16 -36.30
CA SER A 128 19.82 -22.76 -36.87
C SER A 128 21.05 -21.89 -36.62
N GLY A 129 22.21 -22.52 -36.47
CA GLY A 129 23.50 -21.84 -36.49
C GLY A 129 24.09 -21.58 -37.90
N VAL A 130 25.34 -21.14 -37.94
CA VAL A 130 26.12 -20.71 -39.14
C VAL A 130 27.02 -21.84 -39.67
N GLY A 131 26.53 -23.07 -39.67
CA GLY A 131 27.31 -24.29 -39.97
C GLY A 131 26.42 -25.48 -40.26
N PRO A 132 26.93 -26.69 -40.57
CA PRO A 132 26.10 -27.87 -40.86
C PRO A 132 25.42 -28.43 -39.59
N LEU A 133 24.14 -28.82 -39.70
CA LEU A 133 23.45 -29.53 -38.61
C LEU A 133 24.01 -30.94 -38.44
N SER A 134 24.22 -31.37 -37.21
CA SER A 134 24.62 -32.73 -36.87
C SER A 134 23.51 -33.74 -37.16
N ASP A 135 23.87 -35.01 -37.35
CA ASP A 135 22.89 -36.08 -37.55
C ASP A 135 21.98 -36.25 -36.33
N ARG A 136 22.48 -36.00 -35.11
CA ARG A 136 21.68 -36.06 -33.89
C ARG A 136 20.64 -34.94 -33.86
N LEU A 137 21.02 -33.70 -34.16
CA LEU A 137 20.06 -32.59 -34.22
C LEU A 137 19.03 -32.81 -35.33
N LYS A 138 19.44 -33.32 -36.50
CA LYS A 138 18.51 -33.73 -37.57
C LYS A 138 17.55 -34.82 -37.11
N TYR A 139 18.06 -35.83 -36.39
CA TYR A 139 17.23 -36.89 -35.82
C TYR A 139 16.21 -36.32 -34.83
N PHE A 140 16.64 -35.48 -33.89
CA PHE A 140 15.77 -34.83 -32.92
C PHE A 140 14.68 -33.96 -33.59
N LEU A 141 15.05 -33.16 -34.60
CA LEU A 141 14.10 -32.39 -35.40
C LEU A 141 13.10 -33.30 -36.12
N SER A 142 13.56 -34.44 -36.67
CA SER A 142 12.69 -35.39 -37.38
C SER A 142 11.65 -36.03 -36.46
N GLN A 143 12.00 -36.32 -35.20
CA GLN A 143 11.06 -36.81 -34.18
C GLN A 143 9.96 -35.77 -33.88
N ASN A 144 10.24 -34.49 -34.14
CA ASN A 144 9.32 -33.37 -33.95
C ASN A 144 8.67 -32.89 -35.26
N GLY A 145 8.77 -33.69 -36.33
CA GLY A 145 8.09 -33.45 -37.62
C GLY A 145 8.80 -32.49 -38.57
N ILE A 146 10.10 -32.24 -38.35
CA ILE A 146 10.93 -31.30 -39.11
C ILE A 146 12.07 -32.08 -39.77
N ILE A 147 12.06 -32.18 -41.09
CA ILE A 147 13.10 -32.86 -41.87
C ILE A 147 14.05 -31.79 -42.42
N ALA A 148 15.16 -31.55 -41.70
CA ALA A 148 16.21 -30.66 -42.16
C ALA A 148 17.21 -31.41 -43.04
N SER A 149 17.52 -30.86 -44.22
CA SER A 149 18.38 -31.51 -45.22
C SER A 149 19.83 -31.00 -45.15
N GLU A 150 20.08 -29.80 -45.68
CA GLU A 150 21.40 -29.18 -45.80
C GLU A 150 21.37 -27.68 -45.45
N ASN A 151 22.49 -27.18 -44.90
CA ASN A 151 22.72 -25.77 -44.62
C ASN A 151 23.46 -25.11 -45.78
N ILE A 152 23.00 -23.95 -46.20
CA ILE A 152 23.46 -23.26 -47.41
C ILE A 152 23.95 -21.87 -47.04
N VAL A 153 25.15 -21.54 -47.52
CA VAL A 153 25.66 -20.16 -47.53
C VAL A 153 25.02 -19.44 -48.71
N ALA A 154 24.14 -18.50 -48.44
CA ALA A 154 23.54 -17.66 -49.45
C ALA A 154 24.55 -16.64 -49.99
N GLN A 155 24.63 -16.51 -51.31
CA GLN A 155 25.54 -15.58 -51.99
C GLN A 155 25.02 -14.13 -52.03
N LEU A 156 23.84 -13.86 -51.44
CA LEU A 156 23.15 -12.57 -51.41
C LEU A 156 22.34 -12.43 -50.12
N ASN A 157 21.99 -11.19 -49.73
CA ASN A 157 21.03 -10.91 -48.64
C ASN A 157 19.70 -11.60 -48.95
N LEU A 158 19.27 -12.52 -48.08
CA LEU A 158 18.02 -13.26 -48.25
C LEU A 158 16.84 -12.45 -47.74
N ASN A 159 15.66 -12.61 -48.35
CA ASN A 159 14.44 -12.05 -47.79
C ASN A 159 13.46 -13.13 -47.38
N ILE A 160 12.92 -13.05 -46.18
CA ILE A 160 11.80 -13.92 -45.80
C ILE A 160 10.48 -13.23 -46.15
N LYS A 161 9.58 -13.93 -46.85
CA LYS A 161 8.17 -13.57 -47.02
C LYS A 161 7.34 -14.18 -45.89
N HIS A 162 6.89 -13.33 -44.98
CA HIS A 162 5.92 -13.73 -43.96
C HIS A 162 4.50 -13.77 -44.51
N LYS A 163 3.74 -14.81 -44.15
CA LYS A 163 2.29 -14.84 -44.37
C LYS A 163 1.59 -14.99 -43.02
N VAL A 164 1.35 -13.87 -42.35
CA VAL A 164 0.54 -13.82 -41.12
C VAL A 164 -0.65 -12.89 -41.40
N ASN A 165 -1.88 -13.41 -41.29
CA ASN A 165 -3.11 -12.63 -41.44
C ASN A 165 -3.21 -11.76 -42.72
N ASN A 166 -2.76 -12.27 -43.87
CA ASN A 166 -2.75 -11.59 -45.18
C ASN A 166 -1.82 -10.36 -45.31
N ILE A 167 -0.92 -10.10 -44.36
CA ILE A 167 0.11 -9.06 -44.48
C ILE A 167 1.43 -9.70 -44.91
N ILE A 168 2.00 -9.22 -46.02
CA ILE A 168 3.29 -9.65 -46.56
C ILE A 168 4.31 -8.55 -46.25
N PHE A 169 5.37 -8.89 -45.53
CA PHE A 169 6.54 -8.02 -45.35
C PHE A 169 7.81 -8.83 -45.62
N GLU A 170 8.87 -8.14 -46.04
CA GLU A 170 10.16 -8.72 -46.41
C GLU A 170 11.19 -8.40 -45.32
N LEU A 171 11.99 -9.38 -44.92
CA LEU A 171 13.00 -9.25 -43.87
C LEU A 171 14.37 -9.60 -44.44
N PRO A 172 15.37 -8.69 -44.43
CA PRO A 172 16.73 -9.05 -44.80
C PRO A 172 17.30 -9.95 -43.71
N VAL A 173 17.59 -11.20 -44.08
CA VAL A 173 18.25 -12.19 -43.23
C VAL A 173 19.63 -12.46 -43.81
N GLY A 174 20.61 -12.65 -42.92
CA GLY A 174 22.01 -12.84 -43.25
C GLY A 174 22.29 -14.03 -44.18
N ASN A 175 23.57 -14.25 -44.46
CA ASN A 175 24.02 -15.14 -45.55
C ASN A 175 23.89 -16.66 -45.25
N PHE A 176 23.11 -17.10 -44.25
CA PHE A 176 23.07 -18.51 -43.84
C PHE A 176 21.65 -18.99 -43.51
N TYR A 177 21.26 -20.13 -44.08
CA TYR A 177 19.98 -20.77 -43.79
C TYR A 177 20.01 -22.31 -43.93
N SER A 178 19.09 -22.98 -43.24
CA SER A 178 18.76 -24.39 -43.37
C SER A 178 17.61 -24.59 -44.33
N ARG A 179 17.76 -25.54 -45.26
CA ARG A 179 16.62 -26.12 -45.95
C ARG A 179 15.96 -27.17 -45.07
N PHE A 180 14.64 -27.08 -44.93
CA PHE A 180 13.87 -28.07 -44.22
C PHE A 180 12.44 -28.17 -44.76
N ASP A 181 11.87 -29.36 -44.59
CA ASP A 181 10.48 -29.68 -44.88
C ASP A 181 9.75 -30.13 -43.62
N LEU A 182 8.42 -30.12 -43.67
CA LEU A 182 7.56 -30.54 -42.58
C LEU A 182 6.81 -31.81 -42.96
N THR A 183 6.73 -32.78 -42.05
CA THR A 183 5.93 -34.00 -42.27
C THR A 183 4.43 -33.69 -42.14
N VAL A 184 3.64 -34.15 -43.12
CA VAL A 184 2.25 -33.74 -43.34
C VAL A 184 1.28 -34.63 -42.57
N PRO A 185 1.10 -34.39 -41.26
CA PRO A 185 -0.21 -33.95 -40.75
C PRO A 185 -0.16 -32.77 -39.76
N PHE A 186 1.03 -32.35 -39.30
CA PHE A 186 1.19 -31.45 -38.14
C PHE A 186 2.01 -30.18 -38.42
N GLY A 187 2.54 -30.01 -39.64
CA GLY A 187 3.38 -28.89 -40.03
C GLY A 187 2.60 -27.62 -40.37
N LYS A 188 2.92 -26.50 -39.71
CA LYS A 188 2.50 -25.15 -40.12
C LYS A 188 3.69 -24.37 -40.68
N VAL A 189 3.44 -23.48 -41.63
CA VAL A 189 4.47 -22.62 -42.22
C VAL A 189 4.15 -21.16 -41.89
N VAL A 190 5.08 -20.47 -41.24
CA VAL A 190 4.97 -19.04 -40.91
C VAL A 190 5.50 -18.19 -42.05
N ALA A 191 6.63 -18.62 -42.60
CA ALA A 191 7.45 -17.80 -43.46
C ALA A 191 8.21 -18.67 -44.46
N ARG A 192 8.39 -18.12 -45.66
CA ARG A 192 9.12 -18.76 -46.77
C ARG A 192 10.21 -17.85 -47.29
N TRP A 193 11.31 -18.42 -47.74
CA TRP A 193 12.35 -17.68 -48.46
C TRP A 193 11.76 -17.07 -49.73
N LYS A 194 11.96 -15.77 -49.95
CA LYS A 194 11.43 -15.06 -51.12
C LYS A 194 12.01 -15.63 -52.41
N GLU A 195 13.29 -15.98 -52.36
CA GLU A 195 14.10 -16.36 -53.50
C GLU A 195 13.82 -17.80 -53.95
N SER A 196 13.69 -18.75 -53.02
CA SER A 196 13.47 -20.17 -53.33
C SER A 196 12.05 -20.68 -53.06
N ASN A 197 11.22 -19.91 -52.34
CA ASN A 197 9.91 -20.32 -51.81
C ASN A 197 9.96 -21.52 -50.84
N GLU A 198 11.16 -21.91 -50.40
CA GLU A 198 11.37 -22.93 -49.36
C GLU A 198 10.93 -22.43 -47.99
N ILE A 199 10.70 -23.33 -47.03
CA ILE A 199 10.27 -22.95 -45.68
C ILE A 199 11.44 -22.25 -44.96
N ALA A 200 11.17 -21.09 -44.37
CA ALA A 200 12.14 -20.34 -43.57
C ALA A 200 11.83 -20.45 -42.07
N ILE A 201 10.55 -20.43 -41.71
CA ILE A 201 10.09 -20.61 -40.34
C ILE A 201 8.86 -21.52 -40.36
N GLY A 202 8.91 -22.61 -39.61
CA GLY A 202 7.84 -23.60 -39.54
C GLY A 202 8.11 -24.67 -38.49
N GLY A 203 7.09 -25.46 -38.18
CA GLY A 203 7.22 -26.48 -37.16
C GLY A 203 5.91 -27.18 -36.84
N SER A 204 5.93 -27.93 -35.73
CA SER A 204 4.78 -28.65 -35.17
C SER A 204 4.07 -27.80 -34.09
N GLU A 205 3.09 -28.37 -33.40
CA GLU A 205 2.31 -27.67 -32.37
C GLU A 205 3.16 -27.17 -31.19
N ASN A 206 4.19 -27.92 -30.82
CA ASN A 206 5.04 -27.61 -29.66
C ASN A 206 6.48 -27.24 -30.04
N VAL A 207 6.92 -27.50 -31.27
CA VAL A 207 8.31 -27.24 -31.70
C VAL A 207 8.34 -26.36 -32.94
N LEU A 208 9.03 -25.23 -32.84
CA LEU A 208 9.27 -24.28 -33.92
C LEU A 208 10.73 -24.32 -34.36
N PHE A 209 10.96 -24.29 -35.68
CA PHE A 209 12.30 -24.16 -36.24
C PHE A 209 12.41 -22.91 -37.12
N PHE A 210 13.37 -22.07 -36.76
CA PHE A 210 13.83 -20.93 -37.53
C PHE A 210 15.03 -21.44 -38.32
N GLY A 211 14.86 -21.63 -39.63
CA GLY A 211 15.90 -22.13 -40.52
C GLY A 211 17.02 -21.13 -40.78
N TYR A 212 17.30 -20.20 -39.87
CA TYR A 212 18.36 -19.21 -39.99
C TYR A 212 18.88 -18.82 -38.60
N SER A 213 20.06 -18.20 -38.57
CA SER A 213 20.70 -17.72 -37.35
C SER A 213 20.04 -16.46 -36.79
N TRP A 214 18.88 -16.64 -36.16
CA TRP A 214 18.08 -15.58 -35.55
C TRP A 214 18.90 -14.75 -34.55
N GLY A 215 18.77 -13.41 -34.62
CA GLY A 215 19.49 -12.47 -33.75
C GLY A 215 20.89 -12.09 -34.23
N GLN A 216 21.30 -12.55 -35.42
CA GLN A 216 22.56 -12.16 -36.08
C GLN A 216 22.41 -11.07 -37.14
N ASP A 217 21.17 -10.64 -37.41
CA ASP A 217 20.85 -9.82 -38.57
C ASP A 217 21.05 -8.31 -38.33
N ILE A 218 21.24 -7.56 -39.42
CA ILE A 218 21.43 -6.10 -39.39
C ILE A 218 20.16 -5.38 -38.89
N ASP A 219 18.98 -5.92 -39.16
CA ASP A 219 17.68 -5.36 -38.76
C ASP A 219 17.09 -6.09 -37.54
N LYS A 220 17.73 -5.90 -36.39
CA LYS A 220 17.36 -6.50 -35.08
C LYS A 220 15.89 -6.28 -34.71
N VAL A 221 15.33 -5.10 -35.03
CA VAL A 221 13.94 -4.73 -34.75
C VAL A 221 12.97 -5.68 -35.46
N ARG A 222 13.26 -5.98 -36.72
CA ARG A 222 12.46 -6.89 -37.53
C ARG A 222 12.57 -8.34 -37.09
N ASP A 223 13.72 -8.78 -36.59
CA ASP A 223 13.92 -10.11 -36.01
C ASP A 223 13.07 -10.30 -34.75
N ILE A 224 13.02 -9.27 -33.89
CA ILE A 224 12.16 -9.22 -32.70
C ILE A 224 10.67 -9.26 -33.09
N GLU A 225 10.25 -8.42 -34.05
CA GLU A 225 8.87 -8.44 -34.53
C GLU A 225 8.47 -9.82 -35.08
N THR A 226 9.41 -10.47 -35.76
CA THR A 226 9.22 -11.79 -36.37
C THR A 226 9.07 -12.87 -35.32
N LEU A 227 9.90 -12.84 -34.29
CA LEU A 227 9.76 -13.72 -33.13
C LEU A 227 8.39 -13.53 -32.47
N LEU A 228 8.03 -12.31 -32.09
CA LEU A 228 6.77 -12.03 -31.38
C LEU A 228 5.54 -12.44 -32.20
N LYS A 229 5.50 -12.09 -33.51
CA LYS A 229 4.38 -12.46 -34.40
C LYS A 229 4.31 -13.98 -34.64
N THR A 230 5.46 -14.66 -34.70
CA THR A 230 5.51 -16.12 -34.84
C THR A 230 4.94 -16.81 -33.60
N LEU A 231 5.28 -16.31 -32.42
CA LEU A 231 4.77 -16.81 -31.15
C LEU A 231 3.27 -16.59 -31.03
N ASP A 232 2.77 -15.40 -31.36
CA ASP A 232 1.32 -15.13 -31.43
C ASP A 232 0.62 -16.07 -32.41
N PHE A 233 1.22 -16.37 -33.56
CA PHE A 233 0.61 -17.25 -34.56
C PHE A 233 0.50 -18.71 -34.11
N TYR A 234 1.50 -19.24 -33.39
CA TYR A 234 1.53 -20.64 -32.95
C TYR A 234 0.88 -20.89 -31.59
N TRP A 235 1.13 -20.01 -30.62
CA TRP A 235 0.82 -20.22 -29.21
C TRP A 235 -0.01 -19.05 -28.66
N ASN A 236 -1.22 -18.89 -29.20
CA ASN A 236 -2.20 -17.88 -28.76
C ASN A 236 -2.62 -18.04 -27.28
N ASP A 237 -2.28 -19.16 -26.65
CA ASP A 237 -2.48 -19.47 -25.23
C ASP A 237 -1.31 -19.03 -24.34
N ILE A 238 -0.26 -18.44 -24.90
CA ILE A 238 0.91 -17.95 -24.15
C ILE A 238 0.91 -16.42 -24.12
N SER A 239 1.05 -15.84 -22.92
CA SER A 239 1.18 -14.39 -22.74
C SER A 239 2.60 -14.03 -22.30
N PHE A 240 3.34 -13.36 -23.19
CA PHE A 240 4.67 -12.82 -22.87
C PHE A 240 4.55 -11.42 -22.23
N ARG A 241 5.29 -11.16 -21.13
CA ARG A 241 5.39 -9.82 -20.54
C ARG A 241 6.73 -9.18 -20.85
N LEU A 242 6.68 -7.91 -21.24
CA LEU A 242 7.88 -7.10 -21.40
C LEU A 242 8.51 -6.79 -20.02
N ALA A 243 9.75 -7.23 -19.78
CA ALA A 243 10.59 -6.86 -18.67
C ALA A 243 10.83 -5.34 -18.71
N LYS A 244 10.18 -4.63 -17.79
CA LYS A 244 10.39 -3.19 -17.64
C LYS A 244 11.83 -2.94 -17.21
N VAL A 245 12.66 -2.39 -18.10
CA VAL A 245 14.05 -1.98 -17.79
C VAL A 245 14.08 -0.95 -16.65
N ILE A 246 15.10 -0.98 -15.79
CA ILE A 246 15.38 0.12 -14.85
C ILE A 246 16.22 1.15 -15.63
N LYS A 247 15.68 2.34 -15.87
CA LYS A 247 16.45 3.40 -16.55
C LYS A 247 17.59 3.87 -15.64
N LYS A 248 18.70 4.36 -16.23
CA LYS A 248 19.86 4.88 -15.47
C LYS A 248 19.48 5.92 -14.41
N ASP A 249 18.53 6.79 -14.73
CA ASP A 249 18.04 7.80 -13.78
C ASP A 249 17.20 7.19 -12.64
N GLU A 250 16.39 6.16 -12.95
CA GLU A 250 15.64 5.39 -11.94
C GLU A 250 16.61 4.64 -11.01
N TYR A 251 17.66 4.03 -11.55
CA TYR A 251 18.73 3.40 -10.78
C TYR A 251 19.42 4.39 -9.86
N LYS A 252 19.91 5.53 -10.38
CA LYS A 252 20.58 6.56 -9.58
C LYS A 252 19.68 7.10 -8.46
N LYS A 253 18.40 7.33 -8.76
CA LYS A 253 17.41 7.78 -7.78
C LYS A 253 17.23 6.72 -6.68
N THR A 254 17.03 5.46 -7.06
CA THR A 254 16.84 4.35 -6.12
C THR A 254 18.09 4.13 -5.25
N LEU A 255 19.28 4.19 -5.84
CA LEU A 255 20.55 4.09 -5.12
C LEU A 255 20.73 5.22 -4.11
N LYS A 256 20.37 6.46 -4.48
CA LYS A 256 20.41 7.61 -3.56
C LYS A 256 19.45 7.41 -2.39
N GLU A 257 18.25 6.91 -2.63
CA GLU A 257 17.26 6.61 -1.58
C GLU A 257 17.77 5.51 -0.63
N ILE A 258 18.29 4.39 -1.14
CA ILE A 258 18.84 3.31 -0.31
C ILE A 258 20.02 3.81 0.54
N ASN A 259 20.93 4.59 -0.06
CA ASN A 259 22.07 5.14 0.67
C ASN A 259 21.64 6.11 1.77
N SER A 260 20.58 6.91 1.56
CA SER A 260 20.01 7.76 2.62
C SER A 260 19.55 6.92 3.81
N LEU A 261 18.77 5.87 3.56
CA LEU A 261 18.28 4.96 4.60
C LEU A 261 19.44 4.24 5.32
N LYS A 262 20.46 3.81 4.57
CA LYS A 262 21.68 3.22 5.14
C LYS A 262 22.37 4.17 6.11
N GLN A 263 22.53 5.45 5.74
CA GLN A 263 23.15 6.45 6.62
C GLN A 263 22.29 6.72 7.87
N GLU A 264 20.98 6.79 7.72
CA GLU A 264 20.07 6.92 8.85
C GLU A 264 20.16 5.73 9.81
N ALA A 265 20.14 4.50 9.29
CA ALA A 265 20.30 3.29 10.10
C ALA A 265 21.66 3.24 10.81
N LEU A 266 22.75 3.61 10.11
CA LEU A 266 24.08 3.70 10.69
C LEU A 266 24.16 4.75 11.81
N SER A 267 23.50 5.90 11.63
CA SER A 267 23.42 6.92 12.66
C SER A 267 22.71 6.40 13.91
N VAL A 268 21.59 5.67 13.76
CA VAL A 268 20.89 5.08 14.91
C VAL A 268 21.75 4.06 15.65
N ILE A 269 22.54 3.24 14.94
CA ILE A 269 23.50 2.31 15.57
C ILE A 269 24.47 3.10 16.47
N LYS A 270 25.05 4.19 15.96
CA LYS A 270 25.96 5.05 16.73
C LYS A 270 25.26 5.66 17.96
N VAL A 271 24.05 6.21 17.77
CA VAL A 271 23.29 6.86 18.86
C VAL A 271 22.89 5.86 19.94
N THR A 272 22.48 4.66 19.54
CA THR A 272 22.14 3.54 20.43
C THR A 272 23.28 3.22 21.39
N ASP A 273 24.50 3.09 20.86
CA ASP A 273 25.68 2.78 21.67
C ASP A 273 26.09 3.95 22.58
N GLN A 274 25.90 5.18 22.11
CA GLN A 274 26.27 6.39 22.86
C GLN A 274 25.31 6.66 24.03
N LEU A 275 24.00 6.48 23.83
CA LEU A 275 23.00 6.73 24.85
C LEU A 275 22.65 5.49 25.68
N ASP A 276 23.26 4.35 25.35
CA ASP A 276 23.03 3.04 25.95
C ASP A 276 21.54 2.67 25.95
N PHE A 277 20.94 2.72 24.76
CA PHE A 277 19.52 2.39 24.61
C PHE A 277 19.30 0.88 24.80
N PRO A 278 18.22 0.48 25.51
CA PRO A 278 17.88 -0.92 25.73
C PRO A 278 17.22 -1.50 24.46
N VAL A 279 18.04 -1.83 23.47
CA VAL A 279 17.60 -2.42 22.19
C VAL A 279 18.33 -3.73 21.91
N ALA A 280 17.72 -4.57 21.07
CA ALA A 280 18.34 -5.80 20.61
C ALA A 280 19.47 -5.49 19.59
N LYS A 281 20.67 -5.16 20.09
CA LYS A 281 21.84 -4.77 19.26
C LYS A 281 22.21 -5.84 18.20
N SER A 282 21.99 -7.12 18.51
CA SER A 282 22.20 -8.22 17.56
C SER A 282 21.21 -8.19 16.40
N GLN A 283 19.93 -7.94 16.65
CA GLN A 283 18.91 -7.80 15.61
C GLN A 283 19.14 -6.54 14.77
N LEU A 284 19.47 -5.43 15.43
CA LEU A 284 19.84 -4.18 14.77
C LEU A 284 20.98 -4.39 13.78
N LYS A 285 22.08 -5.03 14.22
CA LYS A 285 23.22 -5.33 13.37
C LYS A 285 22.83 -6.27 12.21
N LYS A 286 22.07 -7.33 12.49
CA LYS A 286 21.59 -8.27 11.47
C LYS A 286 20.83 -7.58 10.35
N HIS A 287 19.85 -6.73 10.67
CA HIS A 287 19.09 -5.99 9.67
C HIS A 287 19.97 -5.01 8.89
N PHE A 288 20.91 -4.34 9.55
CA PHE A 288 21.85 -3.47 8.85
C PHE A 288 22.73 -4.24 7.85
N ASP A 289 23.28 -5.39 8.25
CA ASP A 289 24.14 -6.23 7.42
C ASP A 289 23.34 -6.82 6.23
N ASN A 290 22.10 -7.27 6.46
CA ASN A 290 21.18 -7.68 5.39
C ASN A 290 20.91 -6.54 4.39
N GLY A 291 20.67 -5.32 4.88
CA GLY A 291 20.46 -4.15 4.03
C GLY A 291 21.67 -3.86 3.15
N VAL A 292 22.88 -4.01 3.68
CA VAL A 292 24.13 -3.87 2.91
C VAL A 292 24.26 -4.96 1.85
N HIS A 293 23.93 -6.20 2.20
CA HIS A 293 23.92 -7.33 1.27
C HIS A 293 22.97 -7.08 0.09
N TYR A 294 21.70 -6.75 0.35
CA TYR A 294 20.72 -6.48 -0.70
C TYR A 294 21.04 -5.24 -1.55
N LEU A 295 21.70 -4.23 -0.97
CA LEU A 295 22.22 -3.10 -1.75
C LEU A 295 23.29 -3.56 -2.76
N SER A 296 24.18 -4.49 -2.37
CA SER A 296 25.15 -5.10 -3.28
C SER A 296 24.45 -5.90 -4.38
N GLU A 297 23.46 -6.71 -4.03
CA GLU A 297 22.67 -7.48 -5.00
C GLU A 297 21.91 -6.58 -5.97
N PHE A 298 21.34 -5.46 -5.50
CA PHE A 298 20.71 -4.48 -6.37
C PHE A 298 21.67 -3.94 -7.43
N ASN A 299 22.87 -3.52 -7.01
CA ASN A 299 23.87 -2.97 -7.92
C ASN A 299 24.34 -4.02 -8.93
N SER A 300 24.63 -5.24 -8.45
CA SER A 300 25.07 -6.35 -9.29
C SER A 300 23.99 -6.72 -10.32
N ASN A 301 22.75 -6.96 -9.87
CA ASN A 301 21.63 -7.32 -10.75
C ASN A 301 21.27 -6.21 -11.74
N TYR A 302 21.43 -4.93 -11.38
CA TYR A 302 21.26 -3.83 -12.32
C TYR A 302 22.35 -3.85 -13.41
N LEU A 303 23.62 -4.08 -13.03
CA LEU A 303 24.74 -4.14 -13.98
C LEU A 303 24.61 -5.32 -14.95
N PHE A 304 24.07 -6.46 -14.50
CA PHE A 304 23.85 -7.67 -15.30
C PHE A 304 22.48 -7.71 -16.00
N GLY A 305 21.71 -6.62 -16.04
CA GLY A 305 20.41 -6.58 -16.73
C GLY A 305 19.26 -7.34 -16.05
N ASN A 306 19.47 -7.92 -14.87
CA ASN A 306 18.48 -8.64 -14.07
C ASN A 306 17.48 -7.70 -13.36
N TYR A 307 16.79 -6.85 -14.12
CA TYR A 307 15.99 -5.72 -13.60
C TYR A 307 14.88 -6.11 -12.62
N LYS A 308 14.28 -7.30 -12.76
CA LYS A 308 13.26 -7.81 -11.84
C LYS A 308 13.86 -8.09 -10.45
N ILE A 309 14.98 -8.81 -10.41
CA ILE A 309 15.71 -9.15 -9.18
C ILE A 309 16.32 -7.88 -8.58
N ALA A 310 16.84 -6.98 -9.41
CA ALA A 310 17.33 -5.68 -8.97
C ALA A 310 16.25 -4.88 -8.22
N ARG A 311 15.01 -4.82 -8.73
CA ARG A 311 13.89 -4.17 -8.01
C ARG A 311 13.57 -4.85 -6.68
N GLN A 312 13.59 -6.18 -6.64
CA GLN A 312 13.34 -6.94 -5.40
C GLN A 312 14.44 -6.65 -4.36
N SER A 313 15.69 -6.73 -4.77
CA SER A 313 16.87 -6.43 -3.94
C SER A 313 16.82 -4.98 -3.43
N ALA A 314 16.47 -4.02 -4.29
CA ALA A 314 16.30 -2.62 -3.88
C ALA A 314 15.22 -2.46 -2.80
N ASN A 315 14.07 -3.11 -2.96
CA ASN A 315 12.99 -3.06 -1.97
C ASN A 315 13.39 -3.73 -0.65
N GLN A 316 14.09 -4.86 -0.70
CA GLN A 316 14.61 -5.55 0.48
C GLN A 316 15.64 -4.69 1.21
N ALA A 317 16.60 -4.08 0.48
CA ALA A 317 17.58 -3.17 1.08
C ALA A 317 16.90 -2.00 1.81
N LYS A 318 15.92 -1.34 1.16
CA LYS A 318 15.14 -0.26 1.80
C LYS A 318 14.42 -0.75 3.06
N SER A 319 13.82 -1.95 2.99
CA SER A 319 13.09 -2.53 4.12
C SER A 319 14.01 -2.83 5.30
N GLU A 320 15.12 -3.51 5.06
CA GLU A 320 16.08 -3.90 6.10
C GLU A 320 16.69 -2.67 6.80
N PHE A 321 17.07 -1.62 6.05
CA PHE A 321 17.56 -0.38 6.67
C PHE A 321 16.49 0.34 7.49
N ALA A 322 15.24 0.39 7.01
CA ALA A 322 14.14 1.00 7.77
C ALA A 322 13.82 0.22 9.05
N ILE A 323 13.87 -1.13 9.00
CA ILE A 323 13.70 -1.98 10.18
C ILE A 323 14.86 -1.77 11.16
N ALA A 324 16.11 -1.76 10.68
CA ALA A 324 17.29 -1.49 11.50
C ALA A 324 17.13 -0.16 12.24
N TYR A 325 16.75 0.92 11.55
CA TYR A 325 16.46 2.19 12.17
C TYR A 325 15.40 2.07 13.28
N SER A 326 14.25 1.46 12.97
CA SER A 326 13.12 1.35 13.89
C SER A 326 13.45 0.53 15.14
N VAL A 327 14.20 -0.56 15.00
CA VAL A 327 14.64 -1.44 16.10
C VAL A 327 15.70 -0.75 16.96
N GLY A 328 16.57 0.06 16.36
CA GLY A 328 17.61 0.79 17.09
C GLY A 328 17.07 1.99 17.89
N MET A 329 15.84 2.43 17.64
CA MET A 329 15.22 3.47 18.46
C MET A 329 14.57 2.90 19.73
N PRO A 330 14.62 3.63 20.87
CA PRO A 330 13.95 3.23 22.09
C PRO A 330 12.42 3.19 21.89
N ALA A 331 11.77 2.21 22.50
CA ALA A 331 10.32 2.10 22.48
C ALA A 331 9.73 3.25 23.32
N ARG A 332 8.72 3.94 22.79
CA ARG A 332 8.09 5.05 23.51
C ARG A 332 7.13 4.51 24.57
N LYS A 333 7.37 4.84 25.84
CA LYS A 333 6.51 4.45 26.97
C LYS A 333 5.22 5.26 27.04
N ILE A 334 5.27 6.51 26.59
CA ILE A 334 4.14 7.45 26.50
C ILE A 334 3.83 7.64 25.02
N GLU A 335 2.81 6.94 24.51
CA GLU A 335 2.49 6.95 23.08
C GLU A 335 1.04 6.51 22.81
N ILE A 336 0.36 7.17 21.88
CA ILE A 336 -0.88 6.68 21.27
C ILE A 336 -0.52 5.66 20.19
N ARG A 337 -1.03 4.43 20.33
CA ARG A 337 -0.87 3.34 19.37
C ARG A 337 -2.26 2.85 19.01
N ALA A 338 -2.86 3.50 18.01
CA ALA A 338 -4.24 3.27 17.64
C ALA A 338 -4.39 2.41 16.38
N ILE A 339 -5.50 1.70 16.27
CA ILE A 339 -5.86 0.94 15.07
C ILE A 339 -7.37 0.99 14.81
N TRP A 340 -7.74 1.13 13.53
CA TRP A 340 -9.14 0.99 13.11
C TRP A 340 -9.49 -0.48 12.91
N LEU A 341 -10.56 -0.91 13.58
CA LEU A 341 -11.17 -2.23 13.43
C LEU A 341 -12.46 -2.05 12.62
N ASP A 342 -12.35 -2.31 11.32
CA ASP A 342 -13.38 -2.07 10.32
C ASP A 342 -14.50 -3.12 10.35
N ARG A 343 -15.67 -2.75 9.83
CA ARG A 343 -16.87 -3.59 9.78
C ARG A 343 -16.64 -4.87 8.98
N GLY A 344 -15.79 -4.86 7.96
CA GLY A 344 -15.43 -6.07 7.22
C GLY A 344 -14.78 -7.11 8.14
N THR A 345 -13.82 -6.66 8.94
CA THR A 345 -13.21 -7.45 10.01
C THR A 345 -14.23 -7.89 11.07
N ILE A 346 -15.10 -6.99 11.56
CA ILE A 346 -16.11 -7.37 12.59
C ILE A 346 -17.05 -8.46 12.07
N VAL A 347 -17.53 -8.31 10.83
CA VAL A 347 -18.43 -9.29 10.19
C VAL A 347 -17.74 -10.64 9.99
N SER A 348 -16.45 -10.65 9.62
CA SER A 348 -15.72 -11.88 9.33
C SER A 348 -15.46 -12.75 10.57
N LEU A 349 -15.37 -12.13 11.75
CA LEU A 349 -15.13 -12.80 13.04
C LEU A 349 -16.35 -13.57 13.56
N LYS A 350 -17.58 -13.27 13.11
CA LYS A 350 -18.84 -14.03 13.34
C LYS A 350 -19.30 -14.33 14.78
N THR A 351 -18.42 -14.45 15.77
CA THR A 351 -18.67 -14.94 17.13
C THR A 351 -17.97 -14.10 18.19
N PRO A 352 -18.49 -14.07 19.42
CA PRO A 352 -17.81 -13.39 20.54
C PRO A 352 -16.39 -13.90 20.80
N ILE A 353 -16.15 -15.21 20.67
CA ILE A 353 -14.83 -15.82 20.97
C ILE A 353 -13.77 -15.35 19.96
N GLU A 354 -14.10 -15.38 18.67
CA GLU A 354 -13.20 -14.90 17.61
C GLU A 354 -12.90 -13.41 17.77
N LEU A 355 -13.92 -12.60 18.08
CA LEU A 355 -13.72 -11.18 18.37
C LEU A 355 -12.79 -10.96 19.57
N ARG A 356 -13.00 -11.68 20.68
CA ARG A 356 -12.11 -11.58 21.85
C ARG A 356 -10.66 -11.95 21.51
N ASN A 357 -10.47 -13.04 20.77
CA ASN A 357 -9.15 -13.47 20.33
C ASN A 357 -8.48 -12.43 19.42
N TYR A 358 -9.26 -11.76 18.58
CA TYR A 358 -8.76 -10.69 17.72
C TYR A 358 -8.35 -9.45 18.52
N ILE A 359 -9.14 -9.03 19.52
CA ILE A 359 -8.74 -7.93 20.43
C ILE A 359 -7.45 -8.29 21.18
N LYS A 360 -7.31 -9.53 21.68
CA LYS A 360 -6.06 -10.01 22.30
C LYS A 360 -4.89 -10.03 21.33
N LYS A 361 -5.11 -10.29 20.03
CA LYS A 361 -4.08 -10.17 18.99
C LYS A 361 -3.60 -8.71 18.88
N LEU A 362 -4.53 -7.76 18.81
CA LEU A 362 -4.20 -6.33 18.76
C LEU A 362 -3.47 -5.86 20.03
N ALA A 363 -3.88 -6.35 21.21
CA ALA A 363 -3.18 -6.08 22.47
C ALA A 363 -1.73 -6.58 22.44
N ARG A 364 -1.50 -7.82 21.98
CA ARG A 364 -0.14 -8.40 21.83
C ARG A 364 0.71 -7.69 20.79
N ALA A 365 0.10 -7.10 19.76
CA ALA A 365 0.78 -6.25 18.80
C ALA A 365 1.17 -4.87 19.38
N GLY A 366 0.67 -4.53 20.57
CA GLY A 366 1.05 -3.33 21.32
C GLY A 366 0.14 -2.12 21.12
N PHE A 367 -1.06 -2.30 20.53
CA PHE A 367 -2.06 -1.24 20.43
C PHE A 367 -2.71 -0.97 21.80
N ASN A 368 -2.99 0.30 22.07
CA ASN A 368 -3.66 0.77 23.28
C ASN A 368 -4.98 1.51 23.02
N ILE A 369 -5.32 1.76 21.75
CA ILE A 369 -6.61 2.31 21.34
C ILE A 369 -7.15 1.52 20.14
N ILE A 370 -8.43 1.17 20.18
CA ILE A 370 -9.16 0.60 19.05
C ILE A 370 -10.31 1.52 18.66
N PHE A 371 -10.33 1.96 17.41
CA PHE A 371 -11.49 2.59 16.78
C PHE A 371 -12.40 1.50 16.21
N PHE A 372 -13.43 1.14 16.96
CA PHE A 372 -14.32 0.04 16.61
C PHE A 372 -15.49 0.54 15.75
N GLU A 373 -15.59 0.07 14.50
CA GLU A 373 -16.60 0.57 13.56
C GLU A 373 -18.03 0.21 14.03
N THR A 374 -18.66 1.18 14.67
CA THR A 374 -19.90 1.01 15.43
C THR A 374 -21.13 1.35 14.60
N ILE A 375 -21.02 2.35 13.70
CA ILE A 375 -22.05 2.69 12.71
C ILE A 375 -21.38 2.85 11.34
N ASN A 376 -21.77 1.99 10.39
CA ASN A 376 -21.29 1.98 9.01
C ASN A 376 -22.47 1.96 8.03
N ALA A 377 -22.43 2.78 6.99
CA ALA A 377 -23.47 2.82 5.95
C ALA A 377 -24.91 2.95 6.51
N GLY A 378 -25.07 3.66 7.63
CA GLY A 378 -26.35 3.86 8.32
C GLY A 378 -26.83 2.69 9.19
N TYR A 379 -26.04 1.62 9.32
CA TYR A 379 -26.38 0.48 10.17
C TYR A 379 -25.51 0.46 11.44
N PRO A 380 -26.11 0.36 12.64
CA PRO A 380 -25.36 0.03 13.85
C PRO A 380 -24.91 -1.43 13.83
N ILE A 381 -23.74 -1.69 14.40
CA ILE A 381 -23.22 -3.05 14.58
C ILE A 381 -23.80 -3.74 15.81
N TYR A 382 -24.39 -2.95 16.72
CA TYR A 382 -25.02 -3.37 17.97
C TYR A 382 -26.56 -3.35 17.87
N PRO A 383 -27.29 -3.96 18.83
CA PRO A 383 -28.74 -3.89 18.90
C PRO A 383 -29.22 -2.49 19.31
N SER A 384 -29.61 -1.67 18.33
CA SER A 384 -30.13 -0.31 18.53
C SER A 384 -31.65 -0.31 18.68
N MET A 385 -32.20 0.62 19.48
CA MET A 385 -33.64 0.89 19.55
C MET A 385 -34.11 1.84 18.44
N LEU A 386 -33.19 2.56 17.80
CA LEU A 386 -33.50 3.58 16.80
C LEU A 386 -33.37 3.08 15.36
N LEU A 387 -32.52 2.07 15.12
CA LEU A 387 -32.23 1.52 13.80
C LEU A 387 -32.10 -0.01 13.84
N LEU A 388 -32.38 -0.65 12.71
CA LEU A 388 -32.12 -2.06 12.54
C LEU A 388 -30.61 -2.32 12.56
N GLN A 389 -30.18 -3.30 13.34
CA GLN A 389 -28.80 -3.79 13.33
C GLN A 389 -28.38 -4.22 11.91
N ASN A 390 -27.09 -4.06 11.61
CA ASN A 390 -26.52 -4.49 10.34
C ASN A 390 -26.93 -5.95 10.04
N PRO A 391 -27.55 -6.23 8.88
CA PRO A 391 -28.03 -7.58 8.54
C PRO A 391 -26.96 -8.67 8.55
N LEU A 392 -25.68 -8.28 8.42
CA LEU A 392 -24.53 -9.20 8.45
C LEU A 392 -24.12 -9.62 9.86
N ILE A 393 -24.60 -8.94 10.91
CA ILE A 393 -24.26 -9.19 12.32
C ILE A 393 -25.55 -9.31 13.12
N ARG A 394 -26.36 -10.32 12.85
CA ARG A 394 -27.61 -10.53 13.60
C ARG A 394 -27.42 -11.51 14.74
N GLY A 395 -28.11 -11.26 15.84
CA GLY A 395 -28.24 -12.21 16.95
C GLY A 395 -27.17 -12.11 18.03
N TRP A 396 -26.30 -11.10 18.00
CA TRP A 396 -25.34 -10.83 19.07
C TRP A 396 -24.92 -9.35 19.07
N ASP A 397 -24.19 -8.95 20.12
CA ASP A 397 -23.72 -7.58 20.33
C ASP A 397 -22.19 -7.51 20.32
N PRO A 398 -21.56 -7.19 19.17
CA PRO A 398 -20.11 -7.09 19.08
C PRO A 398 -19.52 -5.92 19.86
N LEU A 399 -20.25 -4.81 19.97
CA LEU A 399 -19.74 -3.62 20.65
C LEU A 399 -19.53 -3.92 22.13
N LYS A 400 -20.52 -4.54 22.78
CA LYS A 400 -20.40 -4.96 24.18
C LYS A 400 -19.23 -5.92 24.39
N VAL A 401 -19.10 -6.95 23.55
CA VAL A 401 -18.01 -7.94 23.64
C VAL A 401 -16.64 -7.28 23.44
N ALA A 402 -16.52 -6.36 22.48
CA ALA A 402 -15.27 -5.68 22.21
C ALA A 402 -14.83 -4.77 23.37
N ILE A 403 -15.77 -4.05 24.00
CA ILE A 403 -15.48 -3.17 25.15
C ILE A 403 -14.95 -4.00 26.32
N GLU A 404 -15.69 -5.05 26.71
CA GLU A 404 -15.29 -5.93 27.81
C GLU A 404 -13.88 -6.49 27.60
N GLU A 405 -13.57 -6.96 26.39
CA GLU A 405 -12.25 -7.52 26.10
C GLU A 405 -11.15 -6.45 26.01
N ALA A 406 -11.45 -5.28 25.42
CA ALA A 406 -10.49 -4.19 25.33
C ALA A 406 -10.06 -3.72 26.73
N HIS A 407 -11.01 -3.52 27.63
CA HIS A 407 -10.76 -3.12 29.01
C HIS A 407 -9.93 -4.15 29.78
N LEU A 408 -10.21 -5.46 29.62
CA LEU A 408 -9.40 -6.52 30.22
C LEU A 408 -7.93 -6.49 29.78
N ASN A 409 -7.65 -5.96 28.59
CA ASN A 409 -6.29 -5.86 28.05
C ASN A 409 -5.66 -4.46 28.26
N GLY A 410 -6.38 -3.52 28.90
CA GLY A 410 -5.95 -2.14 29.10
C GLY A 410 -5.92 -1.33 27.81
N ILE A 411 -6.87 -1.59 26.91
CA ILE A 411 -7.07 -0.88 25.65
C ILE A 411 -8.30 0.01 25.79
N GLU A 412 -8.19 1.27 25.37
CA GLU A 412 -9.37 2.12 25.18
C GLU A 412 -10.12 1.71 23.92
N LEU A 413 -11.44 1.57 24.02
CA LEU A 413 -12.31 1.35 22.88
C LEU A 413 -13.11 2.62 22.57
N HIS A 414 -12.90 3.14 21.37
CA HIS A 414 -13.58 4.32 20.87
C HIS A 414 -14.62 3.90 19.83
N ALA A 415 -15.88 4.32 20.01
CA ALA A 415 -16.93 4.08 19.04
C ALA A 415 -16.68 4.91 17.78
N TRP A 416 -16.35 4.26 16.66
CA TRP A 416 -16.12 4.91 15.37
C TRP A 416 -17.41 4.90 14.54
N VAL A 417 -17.89 6.08 14.17
CA VAL A 417 -19.18 6.24 13.48
C VAL A 417 -19.05 7.02 12.18
N TRP A 418 -19.77 6.58 11.15
CA TRP A 418 -20.04 7.42 9.99
C TRP A 418 -21.13 8.44 10.35
N THR A 419 -20.80 9.72 10.22
CA THR A 419 -21.65 10.80 10.73
C THR A 419 -22.72 11.19 9.72
N PHE A 420 -22.35 11.86 8.63
CA PHE A 420 -23.31 12.30 7.63
C PHE A 420 -23.48 11.31 6.48
N ALA A 421 -22.51 10.42 6.25
CA ALA A 421 -22.64 9.32 5.30
C ALA A 421 -23.46 8.17 5.92
N VAL A 422 -24.64 7.89 5.37
CA VAL A 422 -25.63 6.98 5.98
C VAL A 422 -26.11 5.87 5.05
N GLY A 423 -25.44 5.69 3.92
CA GLY A 423 -25.65 4.58 3.01
C GLY A 423 -24.46 4.41 2.09
N ASN A 424 -24.32 3.24 1.46
CA ASN A 424 -23.16 2.92 0.65
C ASN A 424 -23.51 1.86 -0.41
N SER A 425 -23.31 2.17 -1.69
CA SER A 425 -23.67 1.26 -2.79
C SER A 425 -22.91 -0.07 -2.76
N ARG A 426 -21.66 -0.09 -2.29
CA ARG A 426 -20.89 -1.35 -2.11
C ARG A 426 -21.44 -2.17 -0.96
N HIS A 427 -21.83 -1.54 0.15
CA HIS A 427 -22.50 -2.24 1.25
C HIS A 427 -23.85 -2.83 0.81
N ASN A 428 -24.62 -2.09 0.00
CA ASN A 428 -25.91 -2.56 -0.50
C ASN A 428 -25.81 -3.91 -1.20
N LEU A 429 -24.75 -4.13 -2.01
CA LEU A 429 -24.51 -5.40 -2.68
C LEU A 429 -24.33 -6.56 -1.69
N LEU A 430 -23.71 -6.31 -0.53
CA LEU A 430 -23.45 -7.34 0.50
C LEU A 430 -24.72 -7.75 1.25
N ILE A 431 -25.74 -6.88 1.30
CA ILE A 431 -27.00 -7.13 1.99
C ILE A 431 -28.18 -7.28 1.03
N ASN A 432 -27.91 -7.57 -0.25
CA ASN A 432 -28.91 -7.76 -1.31
C ASN A 432 -29.89 -6.58 -1.46
N GLN A 433 -29.40 -5.35 -1.27
CA GLN A 433 -30.16 -4.13 -1.52
C GLN A 433 -29.80 -3.56 -2.91
N PRO A 434 -30.73 -2.85 -3.58
CA PRO A 434 -30.43 -2.18 -4.84
C PRO A 434 -29.27 -1.18 -4.71
N VAL A 435 -28.45 -1.04 -5.75
CA VAL A 435 -27.35 -0.04 -5.81
C VAL A 435 -27.86 1.36 -5.48
N GLY A 436 -29.07 1.70 -5.93
CA GLY A 436 -29.75 2.97 -5.68
C GLY A 436 -30.21 3.21 -4.24
N TYR A 437 -30.30 2.17 -3.40
CA TYR A 437 -30.81 2.26 -2.02
C TYR A 437 -29.99 3.27 -1.19
N PRO A 438 -30.61 4.32 -0.61
CA PRO A 438 -29.88 5.41 0.03
C PRO A 438 -29.43 5.11 1.47
N GLY A 439 -29.68 3.91 1.97
CA GLY A 439 -29.40 3.51 3.36
C GLY A 439 -30.64 3.57 4.25
N PRO A 440 -30.61 2.88 5.41
CA PRO A 440 -31.77 2.67 6.27
C PRO A 440 -32.32 3.96 6.88
N ILE A 441 -31.45 4.94 7.16
CA ILE A 441 -31.85 6.23 7.74
C ILE A 441 -32.71 7.03 6.74
N ILE A 442 -32.20 7.25 5.52
CA ILE A 442 -32.92 8.03 4.50
C ILE A 442 -34.18 7.29 4.04
N SER A 443 -34.12 5.97 3.86
CA SER A 443 -35.29 5.18 3.48
C SER A 443 -36.38 5.17 4.55
N GLY A 444 -36.01 5.12 5.83
CA GLY A 444 -36.99 5.09 6.93
C GLY A 444 -37.55 6.46 7.32
N LYS A 445 -36.83 7.56 7.03
CA LYS A 445 -37.23 8.92 7.45
C LYS A 445 -37.68 9.82 6.30
N GLY A 446 -37.36 9.45 5.06
CA GLY A 446 -37.80 10.13 3.85
C GLY A 446 -36.67 10.86 3.12
N ARG A 447 -36.85 11.02 1.80
CA ARG A 447 -35.85 11.61 0.89
C ARG A 447 -35.47 13.06 1.24
N ALA A 448 -36.34 13.81 1.94
CA ALA A 448 -36.05 15.18 2.38
C ALA A 448 -34.89 15.28 3.40
N TRP A 449 -34.45 14.17 3.98
CA TRP A 449 -33.26 14.13 4.84
C TRP A 449 -31.97 13.98 4.04
N ALA A 450 -32.05 13.55 2.78
CA ALA A 450 -30.89 13.29 1.95
C ALA A 450 -30.29 14.60 1.42
N LEU A 451 -28.97 14.63 1.36
CA LEU A 451 -28.22 15.61 0.61
C LEU A 451 -28.33 15.30 -0.89
N ALA A 452 -28.56 16.32 -1.71
CA ALA A 452 -28.64 16.17 -3.17
C ALA A 452 -27.68 17.13 -3.90
N LEU A 453 -27.31 16.73 -5.11
CA LEU A 453 -26.58 17.54 -6.09
C LEU A 453 -27.52 18.47 -6.87
N GLN A 454 -26.95 19.33 -7.71
CA GLN A 454 -27.72 20.26 -8.55
C GLN A 454 -28.73 19.53 -9.47
N ASP A 455 -28.37 18.33 -9.95
CA ASP A 455 -29.21 17.48 -10.80
C ASP A 455 -30.20 16.59 -10.01
N GLY A 456 -30.25 16.73 -8.68
CA GLY A 456 -31.13 15.96 -7.81
C GLY A 456 -30.65 14.54 -7.48
N LYS A 457 -29.49 14.12 -7.99
CA LYS A 457 -28.85 12.85 -7.57
C LYS A 457 -28.43 12.92 -6.11
N LEU A 458 -28.46 11.76 -5.44
CA LEU A 458 -28.08 11.62 -4.02
C LEU A 458 -26.62 11.18 -3.83
N ARG A 459 -25.90 10.91 -4.92
CA ARG A 459 -24.51 10.46 -4.92
C ARG A 459 -23.72 11.26 -5.94
N ILE A 460 -22.48 11.59 -5.58
CA ILE A 460 -21.48 12.10 -6.52
C ILE A 460 -20.94 10.91 -7.30
N ASP A 461 -20.76 11.09 -8.61
CA ASP A 461 -20.16 10.07 -9.46
C ASP A 461 -18.80 9.64 -8.88
N VAL A 462 -18.48 8.34 -8.95
CA VAL A 462 -17.33 7.68 -8.32
C VAL A 462 -17.31 7.57 -6.78
N GLN A 463 -18.27 8.15 -6.05
CA GLN A 463 -18.42 7.97 -4.59
C GLN A 463 -19.60 7.03 -4.27
N PRO A 464 -19.39 5.96 -3.47
CA PRO A 464 -20.45 5.00 -3.17
C PRO A 464 -21.47 5.51 -2.13
N GLU A 465 -21.13 6.54 -1.36
CA GLU A 465 -21.91 6.98 -0.19
C GLU A 465 -23.10 7.87 -0.53
N THR A 466 -24.20 7.67 0.21
CA THR A 466 -25.32 8.63 0.32
C THR A 466 -25.27 9.33 1.65
N TRP A 467 -25.69 10.59 1.66
CA TRP A 467 -25.46 11.50 2.78
C TRP A 467 -26.75 12.11 3.28
N VAL A 468 -26.87 12.33 4.58
CA VAL A 468 -27.90 13.24 5.13
C VAL A 468 -27.45 14.69 4.97
N SER A 469 -28.41 15.61 4.84
CA SER A 469 -28.12 17.04 4.81
C SER A 469 -27.78 17.56 6.22
N PRO A 470 -26.61 18.19 6.42
CA PRO A 470 -26.28 18.88 7.68
C PRO A 470 -27.20 20.08 7.98
N ALA A 471 -27.92 20.62 6.98
CA ALA A 471 -28.89 21.69 7.19
C ALA A 471 -30.23 21.17 7.73
N ASN A 472 -30.49 19.87 7.64
CA ASN A 472 -31.74 19.28 8.12
C ASN A 472 -31.67 19.07 9.65
N LYS A 473 -32.28 20.00 10.40
CA LYS A 473 -32.32 19.98 11.87
C LYS A 473 -32.88 18.66 12.45
N LYS A 474 -33.88 18.05 11.79
CA LYS A 474 -34.46 16.75 12.24
C LYS A 474 -33.48 15.60 12.04
N ALA A 475 -32.76 15.57 10.92
CA ALA A 475 -31.72 14.58 10.67
C ALA A 475 -30.57 14.71 11.66
N CYS A 476 -30.10 15.94 11.92
CA CYS A 476 -29.04 16.20 12.90
C CYS A 476 -29.44 15.78 14.32
N MET A 477 -30.67 16.09 14.75
CA MET A 477 -31.19 15.66 16.05
C MET A 477 -31.28 14.13 16.14
N PHE A 478 -31.67 13.45 15.07
CA PHE A 478 -31.72 11.98 15.04
C PHE A 478 -30.33 11.35 15.18
N LEU A 479 -29.33 11.84 14.42
CA LEU A 479 -27.95 11.38 14.55
C LEU A 479 -27.41 11.60 15.97
N ARG A 480 -27.68 12.76 16.57
CA ARG A 480 -27.27 13.03 17.96
C ARG A 480 -27.91 12.07 18.97
N LYS A 481 -29.20 11.72 18.78
CA LYS A 481 -29.87 10.70 19.62
C LYS A 481 -29.26 9.31 19.43
N LEU A 482 -28.91 8.94 18.21
CA LEU A 482 -28.24 7.68 17.89
C LEU A 482 -26.83 7.60 18.51
N PHE A 483 -26.08 8.71 18.50
CA PHE A 483 -24.76 8.76 19.14
C PHE A 483 -24.86 8.73 20.67
N ALA A 484 -25.87 9.41 21.23
CA ALA A 484 -26.14 9.36 22.66
C ALA A 484 -26.60 7.96 23.13
N GLU A 485 -27.28 7.18 22.28
CA GLU A 485 -27.60 5.77 22.59
C GLU A 485 -26.33 4.96 22.86
N ILE A 486 -25.29 5.16 22.04
CA ILE A 486 -23.99 4.49 22.24
C ILE A 486 -23.40 4.89 23.59
N VAL A 487 -23.26 6.20 23.84
CA VAL A 487 -22.57 6.70 25.04
C VAL A 487 -23.34 6.39 26.34
N LYS A 488 -24.68 6.32 26.29
CA LYS A 488 -25.50 5.98 27.47
C LYS A 488 -25.48 4.50 27.80
N ASN A 489 -25.46 3.63 26.78
CA ASN A 489 -25.69 2.21 26.97
C ASN A 489 -24.39 1.38 27.00
N TYR A 490 -23.27 1.95 26.52
CA TYR A 490 -22.00 1.26 26.40
C TYR A 490 -20.89 2.06 27.08
N ASP A 491 -20.03 1.37 27.83
CA ASP A 491 -18.88 1.97 28.51
C ASP A 491 -17.70 2.22 27.55
N VAL A 492 -17.94 3.00 26.51
CA VAL A 492 -16.88 3.39 25.55
C VAL A 492 -15.98 4.46 26.18
N ASP A 493 -14.67 4.36 25.96
CA ASP A 493 -13.69 5.34 26.44
C ASP A 493 -13.70 6.61 25.60
N GLY A 494 -14.09 6.47 24.33
CA GLY A 494 -14.19 7.59 23.41
C GLY A 494 -15.18 7.40 22.28
N PHE A 495 -15.35 8.48 21.53
CA PHE A 495 -16.25 8.58 20.40
C PHE A 495 -15.51 9.26 19.24
N GLN A 496 -15.47 8.61 18.07
CA GLN A 496 -14.79 9.13 16.90
C GLN A 496 -15.77 9.43 15.77
N PHE A 497 -15.85 10.71 15.40
CA PHE A 497 -16.53 11.16 14.20
C PHE A 497 -15.73 10.78 12.95
N ASP A 498 -16.35 10.06 12.03
CA ASP A 498 -15.89 9.92 10.65
C ASP A 498 -16.98 10.40 9.70
N TYR A 499 -16.63 10.68 8.45
CA TYR A 499 -17.52 11.26 7.45
C TYR A 499 -18.25 12.52 7.98
N ILE A 500 -17.62 13.26 8.89
CA ILE A 500 -18.09 14.54 9.44
C ILE A 500 -17.66 15.68 8.52
N ARG A 501 -18.34 15.75 7.37
CA ARG A 501 -18.03 16.64 6.25
C ARG A 501 -19.11 16.53 5.17
N PHE A 502 -18.98 17.32 4.12
CA PHE A 502 -19.66 17.07 2.85
C PHE A 502 -18.87 16.02 2.01
N PRO A 503 -19.50 15.38 1.02
CA PRO A 503 -18.79 14.52 0.07
C PRO A 503 -17.74 15.31 -0.74
N PHE A 504 -16.79 14.62 -1.38
CA PHE A 504 -15.79 15.28 -2.22
C PHE A 504 -16.47 15.91 -3.44
N GLN A 505 -16.38 17.23 -3.56
CA GLN A 505 -17.04 18.00 -4.61
C GLN A 505 -16.04 18.52 -5.64
N LYS A 506 -16.52 18.74 -6.86
CA LYS A 506 -15.82 19.45 -7.94
C LYS A 506 -16.56 20.76 -8.23
N ASN A 507 -16.00 21.63 -9.05
CA ASN A 507 -16.61 22.93 -9.35
C ASN A 507 -18.01 22.78 -9.99
N ASP A 508 -18.16 21.81 -10.88
CA ASP A 508 -19.38 21.47 -11.63
C ASP A 508 -20.33 20.51 -10.89
N SER A 509 -19.84 19.77 -9.90
CA SER A 509 -20.61 18.80 -9.11
C SER A 509 -20.52 19.10 -7.62
N GLN A 510 -21.52 19.84 -7.11
CA GLN A 510 -21.57 20.32 -5.73
C GLN A 510 -22.80 19.79 -5.00
N ALA A 511 -22.63 19.45 -3.72
CA ALA A 511 -23.70 18.94 -2.88
C ALA A 511 -24.32 20.05 -2.01
N GLY A 512 -25.57 19.84 -1.60
CA GLY A 512 -26.37 20.79 -0.79
C GLY A 512 -27.44 21.53 -1.59
N PHE A 513 -27.82 21.04 -2.78
CA PHE A 513 -28.85 21.64 -3.61
C PHE A 513 -30.24 21.01 -3.42
N ASP A 514 -30.40 20.15 -2.40
CA ASP A 514 -31.73 19.71 -1.99
C ASP A 514 -32.58 20.89 -1.48
N PHE A 515 -33.90 20.70 -1.44
CA PHE A 515 -34.84 21.77 -1.05
C PHE A 515 -34.56 22.30 0.37
N VAL A 516 -34.32 21.41 1.34
CA VAL A 516 -34.14 21.80 2.74
C VAL A 516 -32.90 22.67 2.90
N THR A 517 -31.78 22.26 2.32
CA THR A 517 -30.51 23.00 2.43
C THR A 517 -30.59 24.37 1.74
N ARG A 518 -31.20 24.45 0.53
CA ARG A 518 -31.37 25.73 -0.18
C ARG A 518 -32.27 26.71 0.57
N MET A 519 -33.35 26.22 1.17
CA MET A 519 -34.28 27.07 1.91
C MET A 519 -33.67 27.54 3.23
N ALA A 520 -32.95 26.68 3.95
CA ALA A 520 -32.23 27.08 5.16
C ALA A 520 -31.19 28.18 4.88
N PHE A 521 -30.46 28.07 3.75
CA PHE A 521 -29.53 29.11 3.34
C PHE A 521 -30.22 30.44 3.03
N LYS A 522 -31.33 30.39 2.29
CA LYS A 522 -32.10 31.58 1.95
C LYS A 522 -32.68 32.24 3.20
N GLU A 523 -33.16 31.46 4.16
CA GLU A 523 -33.69 31.94 5.42
C GLU A 523 -32.60 32.65 6.25
N GLU A 524 -31.40 32.07 6.35
CA GLU A 524 -30.32 32.64 7.16
C GLU A 524 -29.56 33.79 6.48
N THR A 525 -29.53 33.85 5.15
CA THR A 525 -28.66 34.78 4.40
C THR A 525 -29.40 35.72 3.45
N GLY A 526 -30.67 35.46 3.16
CA GLY A 526 -31.44 36.18 2.12
C GLY A 526 -31.10 35.80 0.68
N MET A 527 -30.14 34.89 0.46
CA MET A 527 -29.61 34.53 -0.87
C MET A 527 -29.97 33.10 -1.27
N PHE A 528 -30.07 32.85 -2.58
CA PHE A 528 -30.07 31.47 -3.11
C PHE A 528 -28.62 31.03 -3.39
N PRO A 529 -28.29 29.74 -3.21
CA PRO A 529 -26.92 29.28 -3.44
C PRO A 529 -26.57 29.31 -4.93
N ALA A 530 -25.31 29.61 -5.23
CA ALA A 530 -24.73 29.60 -6.56
C ALA A 530 -23.50 28.69 -6.61
N ILE A 531 -23.14 28.22 -7.80
CA ILE A 531 -21.98 27.32 -8.01
C ILE A 531 -20.67 28.08 -8.26
N GLU A 532 -20.75 29.39 -8.54
CA GLU A 532 -19.61 30.25 -8.85
C GLU A 532 -19.74 31.64 -8.18
N GLY A 533 -18.66 32.43 -8.24
CA GLY A 533 -18.62 33.80 -7.75
C GLY A 533 -18.71 33.95 -6.23
N GLN A 534 -19.01 35.18 -5.78
CA GLN A 534 -19.06 35.53 -4.36
C GLN A 534 -20.11 34.74 -3.58
N ILE A 535 -21.28 34.48 -4.18
CA ILE A 535 -22.34 33.71 -3.53
C ILE A 535 -21.88 32.27 -3.25
N ASN A 536 -21.13 31.63 -4.16
CA ASN A 536 -20.55 30.30 -3.92
C ASN A 536 -19.55 30.30 -2.75
N ARG A 537 -18.78 31.39 -2.57
CA ARG A 537 -17.88 31.53 -1.42
C ARG A 537 -18.67 31.57 -0.11
N ILE A 538 -19.69 32.42 -0.03
CA ILE A 538 -20.58 32.53 1.14
C ILE A 538 -21.29 31.20 1.40
N TRP A 539 -21.74 30.52 0.34
CA TRP A 539 -22.37 29.21 0.41
C TRP A 539 -21.45 28.15 1.05
N LYS A 540 -20.18 28.10 0.63
CA LYS A 540 -19.19 27.18 1.21
C LYS A 540 -18.87 27.53 2.67
N GLU A 541 -18.73 28.81 3.00
CA GLU A 541 -18.54 29.30 4.37
C GLU A 541 -19.71 28.90 5.28
N TRP A 542 -20.95 29.05 4.79
CA TRP A 542 -22.15 28.63 5.52
C TRP A 542 -22.22 27.11 5.72
N LYS A 543 -21.85 26.32 4.71
CA LYS A 543 -21.75 24.85 4.84
C LYS A 543 -20.69 24.43 5.87
N ILE A 544 -19.57 25.13 5.96
CA ILE A 544 -18.55 24.91 7.01
C ILE A 544 -19.16 25.17 8.39
N LYS A 545 -19.90 26.28 8.55
CA LYS A 545 -20.61 26.61 9.79
C LYS A 545 -21.55 25.48 10.22
N LEU A 546 -22.33 24.89 9.31
CA LEU A 546 -23.22 23.77 9.64
C LEU A 546 -22.47 22.57 10.25
N VAL A 547 -21.34 22.18 9.64
CA VAL A 547 -20.53 21.07 10.16
C VAL A 547 -19.94 21.44 11.52
N ASN A 548 -19.42 22.66 11.66
CA ASN A 548 -18.86 23.16 12.93
C ASN A 548 -19.89 23.18 14.05
N ASP A 549 -21.08 23.70 13.81
CA ASP A 549 -22.19 23.73 14.77
C ASP A 549 -22.60 22.31 15.18
N PHE A 550 -22.69 21.37 14.21
CA PHE A 550 -23.01 19.99 14.52
C PHE A 550 -21.95 19.33 15.42
N VAL A 551 -20.66 19.55 15.14
CA VAL A 551 -19.55 19.05 15.97
C VAL A 551 -19.63 19.65 17.37
N ARG A 552 -19.71 20.98 17.50
CA ARG A 552 -19.83 21.68 18.79
C ARG A 552 -20.97 21.10 19.63
N ASP A 553 -22.18 21.13 19.07
CA ASP A 553 -23.39 20.79 19.82
C ASP A 553 -23.44 19.31 20.18
N THR A 554 -22.98 18.43 19.29
CA THR A 554 -22.94 16.99 19.56
C THR A 554 -21.87 16.67 20.58
N SER A 555 -20.69 17.25 20.47
CA SER A 555 -19.62 17.04 21.45
C SER A 555 -20.02 17.49 22.84
N LYS A 556 -20.62 18.69 22.95
CA LYS A 556 -21.15 19.19 24.23
C LYS A 556 -22.17 18.22 24.81
N TYR A 557 -23.16 17.81 24.01
CA TYR A 557 -24.21 16.91 24.47
C TYR A 557 -23.70 15.51 24.88
N LEU A 558 -22.70 14.96 24.18
CA LEU A 558 -22.11 13.67 24.57
C LEU A 558 -21.27 13.79 25.85
N LYS A 559 -20.56 14.91 26.05
CA LYS A 559 -19.81 15.18 27.29
C LYS A 559 -20.73 15.47 28.48
N GLU A 560 -21.91 16.05 28.27
CA GLU A 560 -22.94 16.17 29.32
C GLU A 560 -23.41 14.79 29.82
N ILE A 561 -23.43 13.78 28.94
CA ILE A 561 -23.77 12.40 29.31
C ILE A 561 -22.60 11.71 30.00
N LYS A 562 -21.39 11.84 29.45
CA LYS A 562 -20.16 11.24 29.99
C LYS A 562 -19.02 12.26 29.95
N PRO A 563 -18.78 13.00 31.05
CA PRO A 563 -17.82 14.11 31.07
C PRO A 563 -16.39 13.74 30.65
N ASP A 564 -15.96 12.53 31.01
CA ASP A 564 -14.62 12.02 30.68
C ASP A 564 -14.50 11.43 29.27
N LEU A 565 -15.59 11.38 28.48
CA LEU A 565 -15.59 10.82 27.13
C LEU A 565 -14.60 11.58 26.24
N LYS A 566 -13.69 10.82 25.63
CA LYS A 566 -12.74 11.38 24.66
C LYS A 566 -13.41 11.50 23.31
N ILE A 567 -13.43 12.70 22.75
CA ILE A 567 -14.05 12.92 21.43
C ILE A 567 -12.94 13.15 20.40
N SER A 568 -13.00 12.41 19.29
CA SER A 568 -12.03 12.54 18.21
C SER A 568 -12.65 12.59 16.83
N GLY A 569 -11.84 12.97 15.83
CA GLY A 569 -12.25 13.02 14.43
C GLY A 569 -11.28 12.28 13.50
N ALA A 570 -11.80 11.40 12.66
CA ALA A 570 -11.12 10.83 11.51
C ALA A 570 -11.23 11.83 10.33
N VAL A 571 -10.11 12.43 9.95
CA VAL A 571 -10.11 13.62 9.07
C VAL A 571 -9.09 13.52 7.95
N PHE A 572 -9.17 14.37 6.94
CA PHE A 572 -8.17 14.40 5.87
C PHE A 572 -6.99 15.32 6.20
N ALA A 573 -5.77 14.84 5.91
CA ALA A 573 -4.52 15.62 5.98
C ALA A 573 -4.30 16.57 4.77
N ILE A 574 -5.35 16.87 4.02
CA ILE A 574 -5.35 17.83 2.91
C ILE A 574 -5.16 19.24 3.49
N ASP A 575 -4.46 20.15 2.78
CA ASP A 575 -4.26 21.52 3.26
C ASP A 575 -5.61 22.22 3.53
N ARG A 576 -5.67 23.00 4.62
CA ARG A 576 -6.91 23.58 5.15
C ARG A 576 -7.73 24.31 4.07
N SER A 577 -7.11 25.21 3.31
CA SER A 577 -7.80 25.98 2.26
C SER A 577 -8.50 25.08 1.24
N LEU A 578 -7.81 24.06 0.71
CA LEU A 578 -8.37 23.12 -0.24
C LEU A 578 -9.47 22.28 0.41
N ARG A 579 -9.22 21.76 1.62
CA ARG A 579 -10.17 20.92 2.36
C ARG A 579 -11.49 21.64 2.65
N LEU A 580 -11.44 22.91 3.04
CA LEU A 580 -12.62 23.76 3.23
C LEU A 580 -13.40 23.94 1.92
N GLN A 581 -12.70 24.06 0.78
CA GLN A 581 -13.34 24.25 -0.52
C GLN A 581 -14.00 22.99 -1.08
N ILE A 582 -13.41 21.80 -0.90
CA ILE A 582 -13.87 20.57 -1.56
C ILE A 582 -14.73 19.65 -0.68
N ILE A 583 -14.60 19.73 0.65
CA ILE A 583 -15.35 18.88 1.59
C ILE A 583 -15.88 19.60 2.83
N GLN A 584 -15.59 20.89 3.03
CA GLN A 584 -16.08 21.70 4.17
C GLN A 584 -15.75 21.09 5.54
N GLN A 585 -14.53 20.56 5.70
CA GLN A 585 -14.04 19.96 6.95
C GLN A 585 -13.00 20.87 7.63
N ASP A 586 -13.39 21.54 8.73
CA ASP A 586 -12.57 22.55 9.43
C ASP A 586 -12.09 22.08 10.81
N TRP A 587 -11.36 20.97 10.84
CA TRP A 587 -10.99 20.33 12.10
C TRP A 587 -10.03 21.14 12.97
N GLU A 588 -9.30 22.12 12.42
CA GLU A 588 -8.50 23.06 13.22
C GLU A 588 -9.38 23.87 14.15
N THR A 589 -10.52 24.37 13.64
CA THR A 589 -11.49 25.12 14.45
C THR A 589 -12.04 24.23 15.56
N TRP A 590 -12.30 22.94 15.29
CA TRP A 590 -12.81 22.01 16.30
C TRP A 590 -11.81 21.79 17.44
N LEU A 591 -10.52 21.67 17.11
CA LEU A 591 -9.44 21.50 18.09
C LEU A 591 -9.23 22.77 18.93
N LEU A 592 -9.13 23.93 18.28
CA LEU A 592 -8.89 25.21 18.95
C LEU A 592 -10.03 25.60 19.89
N ASN A 593 -11.28 25.25 19.53
CA ASN A 593 -12.45 25.45 20.38
C ASN A 593 -12.73 24.28 21.35
N ARG A 594 -11.86 23.25 21.38
CA ARG A 594 -12.00 22.07 22.26
C ARG A 594 -13.28 21.25 22.08
N TRP A 595 -13.94 21.36 20.93
CA TRP A 595 -15.08 20.51 20.59
C TRP A 595 -14.63 19.07 20.33
N VAL A 596 -13.37 18.86 19.95
CA VAL A 596 -12.74 17.54 19.89
C VAL A 596 -11.41 17.58 20.65
N ASP A 597 -11.07 16.47 21.31
CA ASP A 597 -9.84 16.33 22.10
C ASP A 597 -8.64 16.00 21.22
N VAL A 598 -8.85 15.17 20.19
CA VAL A 598 -7.80 14.64 19.31
C VAL A 598 -8.33 14.52 17.89
N VAL A 599 -7.49 14.76 16.88
CA VAL A 599 -7.82 14.38 15.48
C VAL A 599 -6.81 13.38 14.95
N TYR A 600 -7.31 12.59 14.00
CA TYR A 600 -6.56 11.56 13.30
C TYR A 600 -6.55 11.84 11.79
N PRO A 601 -5.64 12.71 11.28
CA PRO A 601 -5.57 13.01 9.86
C PRO A 601 -5.00 11.83 9.07
N PHE A 602 -5.69 11.43 8.01
CA PHE A 602 -5.26 10.34 7.13
C PHE A 602 -4.18 10.80 6.13
N TYR A 603 -3.01 10.17 6.22
CA TYR A 603 -1.86 10.39 5.36
C TYR A 603 -1.66 9.22 4.37
N TYR A 604 -2.66 8.93 3.53
CA TYR A 604 -2.68 7.70 2.71
C TYR A 604 -1.80 7.71 1.46
N SER A 605 -1.57 8.87 0.85
CA SER A 605 -0.90 8.97 -0.46
C SER A 605 0.24 9.99 -0.45
N PHE A 606 0.89 10.16 0.70
CA PHE A 606 2.01 11.07 0.87
C PHE A 606 3.30 10.29 0.99
N THR A 607 4.43 10.84 0.55
CA THR A 607 5.78 10.37 0.88
C THR A 607 6.15 10.71 2.32
N ASP A 608 7.21 10.11 2.88
CA ASP A 608 7.66 10.41 4.26
C ASP A 608 7.99 11.90 4.44
N LYS A 609 8.64 12.49 3.44
CA LYS A 609 8.95 13.94 3.42
C LYS A 609 7.69 14.80 3.48
N GLU A 610 6.66 14.46 2.73
CA GLU A 610 5.38 15.19 2.74
C GLU A 610 4.65 15.04 4.08
N VAL A 611 4.64 13.83 4.65
CA VAL A 611 4.10 13.59 6.01
C VAL A 611 4.79 14.50 7.02
N ARG A 612 6.13 14.48 7.06
CA ARG A 612 6.92 15.33 7.97
C ARG A 612 6.58 16.81 7.80
N THR A 613 6.60 17.28 6.56
CA THR A 613 6.37 18.70 6.24
C THR A 613 4.98 19.15 6.68
N LYS A 614 3.95 18.34 6.38
CA LYS A 614 2.57 18.65 6.72
C LYS A 614 2.30 18.56 8.22
N LEU A 615 2.86 17.57 8.91
CA LEU A 615 2.75 17.46 10.37
C LEU A 615 3.36 18.67 11.07
N LEU A 616 4.59 19.04 10.73
CA LEU A 616 5.27 20.19 11.33
C LEU A 616 4.52 21.50 11.06
N ARG A 617 4.06 21.72 9.82
CA ARG A 617 3.24 22.88 9.46
C ARG A 617 1.94 22.95 10.28
N THR A 618 1.29 21.80 10.46
CA THR A 618 0.03 21.73 11.21
C THR A 618 0.25 22.04 12.69
N ARG A 619 1.26 21.42 13.30
CA ARG A 619 1.68 21.68 14.68
C ARG A 619 1.96 23.17 14.91
N GLN A 620 2.75 23.78 14.02
CA GLN A 620 3.07 25.20 14.06
C GLN A 620 1.82 26.08 13.95
N MET A 621 0.91 25.77 13.01
CA MET A 621 -0.34 26.52 12.82
C MET A 621 -1.24 26.47 14.06
N LEU A 622 -1.27 25.35 14.77
CA LEU A 622 -2.02 25.21 16.02
C LEU A 622 -1.23 25.65 17.25
N ASN A 623 0.01 26.13 17.09
CA ASN A 623 0.94 26.43 18.17
C ASN A 623 1.03 25.30 19.23
N ASP A 624 0.99 24.04 18.77
CA ASP A 624 0.98 22.85 19.63
C ASP A 624 -0.12 22.85 20.70
N GLN A 625 -1.24 23.55 20.47
CA GLN A 625 -2.34 23.60 21.43
C GLN A 625 -3.20 22.34 21.43
N ALA A 626 -3.03 21.43 20.47
CA ALA A 626 -3.90 20.28 20.29
C ALA A 626 -3.15 19.02 19.87
N ILE A 627 -3.75 17.87 20.17
CA ILE A 627 -3.16 16.56 19.87
C ILE A 627 -3.59 16.12 18.47
N ILE A 628 -2.60 15.84 17.63
CA ILE A 628 -2.80 15.32 16.27
C ILE A 628 -2.03 14.02 16.14
N ILE A 629 -2.71 12.98 15.65
CA ILE A 629 -2.13 11.65 15.46
C ILE A 629 -2.25 11.23 14.00
N PRO A 630 -1.15 11.08 13.25
CA PRO A 630 -1.22 10.69 11.85
C PRO A 630 -1.77 9.27 11.68
N GLY A 631 -2.74 9.12 10.78
CA GLY A 631 -3.31 7.85 10.34
C GLY A 631 -2.63 7.33 9.06
N PHE A 632 -2.14 6.10 9.06
CA PHE A 632 -1.45 5.49 7.91
C PHE A 632 -2.21 4.29 7.34
N ASN A 633 -2.34 4.22 6.01
CA ASN A 633 -2.98 3.09 5.33
C ASN A 633 -2.00 1.92 5.16
N ILE A 634 -2.07 0.93 6.04
CA ILE A 634 -1.14 -0.20 6.05
C ILE A 634 -1.42 -1.25 4.96
N ARG A 635 -2.53 -1.12 4.20
CA ARG A 635 -2.82 -1.98 3.03
C ARG A 635 -1.75 -1.89 1.95
N VAL A 636 -1.24 -0.68 1.74
CA VAL A 636 -0.34 -0.34 0.63
C VAL A 636 1.11 -0.19 1.06
N LEU A 637 1.40 -0.40 2.35
CA LEU A 637 2.74 -0.24 2.91
C LEU A 637 3.38 -1.62 3.11
N SER A 638 4.61 -1.76 2.63
CA SER A 638 5.53 -2.79 3.10
C SER A 638 5.93 -2.57 4.58
N VAL A 639 6.60 -3.55 5.19
CA VAL A 639 7.12 -3.41 6.56
C VAL A 639 8.12 -2.25 6.66
N GLY A 640 9.01 -2.11 5.68
CA GLY A 640 9.96 -1.00 5.61
C GLY A 640 9.29 0.37 5.50
N GLU A 641 8.26 0.49 4.67
CA GLU A 641 7.54 1.76 4.54
C GLU A 641 6.75 2.07 5.83
N LEU A 642 6.15 1.07 6.48
CA LEU A 642 5.51 1.25 7.79
C LEU A 642 6.52 1.72 8.84
N ALA A 643 7.71 1.13 8.89
CA ALA A 643 8.81 1.59 9.76
C ALA A 643 9.17 3.07 9.49
N GLY A 644 9.29 3.45 8.21
CA GLY A 644 9.53 4.84 7.79
C GLY A 644 8.42 5.81 8.24
N ARG A 645 7.15 5.41 8.15
CA ARG A 645 6.01 6.22 8.61
C ARG A 645 6.00 6.46 10.11
N ILE A 646 6.17 5.40 10.89
CA ILE A 646 6.18 5.48 12.36
C ILE A 646 7.34 6.37 12.80
N THR A 647 8.52 6.13 12.23
CA THR A 647 9.72 6.93 12.46
C THR A 647 9.46 8.40 12.14
N THR A 648 8.94 8.69 10.95
CA THR A 648 8.64 10.06 10.51
C THR A 648 7.68 10.77 11.46
N ALA A 649 6.60 10.11 11.88
CA ALA A 649 5.67 10.66 12.85
C ALA A 649 6.37 10.98 14.18
N ARG A 650 7.13 10.02 14.72
CA ARG A 650 7.86 10.20 15.98
C ARG A 650 8.83 11.37 15.92
N ASN A 651 9.55 11.50 14.80
CA ASN A 651 10.50 12.55 14.49
C ASN A 651 9.85 13.92 14.26
N SER A 652 8.55 13.95 13.94
CA SER A 652 7.75 15.16 13.91
C SER A 652 7.20 15.57 15.28
N GLY A 653 7.61 14.91 16.38
CA GLY A 653 7.26 15.27 17.76
C GLY A 653 5.79 15.01 18.14
N VAL A 654 5.03 14.27 17.32
CA VAL A 654 3.66 13.88 17.71
C VAL A 654 3.66 12.83 18.80
N LEU A 655 2.51 12.68 19.46
CA LEU A 655 2.31 11.81 20.62
C LEU A 655 1.91 10.37 20.24
N GLY A 656 1.98 9.98 18.97
CA GLY A 656 1.69 8.61 18.55
C GLY A 656 1.35 8.45 17.07
N VAL A 657 0.78 7.30 16.73
CA VAL A 657 0.39 6.89 15.38
C VAL A 657 -0.92 6.11 15.40
N ALA A 658 -1.63 6.12 14.27
CA ALA A 658 -2.82 5.30 14.06
C ALA A 658 -2.71 4.52 12.74
N LEU A 659 -3.10 3.24 12.74
CA LEU A 659 -2.97 2.36 11.57
C LEU A 659 -4.33 1.95 11.02
N PHE A 660 -4.55 2.16 9.71
CA PHE A 660 -5.77 1.80 9.01
C PHE A 660 -5.51 0.71 7.97
N ALA A 661 -6.18 -0.45 7.99
CA ALA A 661 -7.07 -0.97 9.03
C ALA A 661 -6.57 -2.35 9.47
N SER A 662 -7.13 -2.88 10.57
CA SER A 662 -6.72 -4.14 11.17
C SER A 662 -6.77 -5.34 10.21
N GLU A 663 -7.67 -5.32 9.23
CA GLU A 663 -7.74 -6.30 8.14
C GLU A 663 -6.37 -6.50 7.43
N HIS A 664 -5.57 -5.45 7.34
CA HIS A 664 -4.29 -5.45 6.62
C HIS A 664 -3.07 -5.59 7.54
N LEU A 665 -3.29 -5.85 8.82
CA LEU A 665 -2.25 -6.21 9.78
C LEU A 665 -1.90 -7.69 9.65
N ASP A 666 -1.13 -8.00 8.61
CA ASP A 666 -0.54 -9.32 8.38
C ASP A 666 0.49 -9.69 9.46
N THR A 667 0.87 -10.97 9.50
CA THR A 667 1.81 -11.52 10.49
C THR A 667 3.17 -10.82 10.46
N MET A 668 3.65 -10.39 9.28
CA MET A 668 4.95 -9.72 9.17
C MET A 668 4.91 -8.33 9.80
N LYS A 669 3.84 -7.55 9.55
CA LYS A 669 3.64 -6.23 10.16
C LYS A 669 3.42 -6.34 11.66
N GLU A 670 2.61 -7.28 12.11
CA GLU A 670 2.40 -7.56 13.53
C GLU A 670 3.72 -7.85 14.24
N GLU A 671 4.52 -8.78 13.69
CA GLU A 671 5.78 -9.17 14.30
C GLU A 671 6.80 -8.04 14.28
N PHE A 672 6.86 -7.27 13.19
CA PHE A 672 7.66 -6.06 13.12
C PHE A 672 7.30 -5.06 14.23
N LEU A 673 6.02 -4.76 14.43
CA LEU A 673 5.59 -3.85 15.50
C LEU A 673 6.02 -4.39 16.87
N ARG A 674 5.77 -5.68 17.13
CA ARG A 674 6.05 -6.35 18.40
C ARG A 674 7.53 -6.48 18.72
N GLN A 675 8.40 -6.63 17.72
CA GLN A 675 9.84 -6.72 17.95
C GLN A 675 10.54 -5.35 17.87
N GLY A 676 9.98 -4.40 17.12
CA GLY A 676 10.57 -3.10 16.87
C GLY A 676 9.90 -1.97 17.67
N PRO A 677 9.07 -1.13 17.03
CA PRO A 677 8.64 0.13 17.62
C PRO A 677 7.68 -0.01 18.80
N PHE A 678 6.95 -1.12 18.93
CA PHE A 678 5.96 -1.37 19.98
C PHE A 678 6.36 -2.49 20.95
N ARG A 679 7.63 -2.90 20.95
CA ARG A 679 8.16 -4.01 21.77
C ARG A 679 7.94 -3.90 23.27
N GLU A 680 7.81 -2.68 23.78
CA GLU A 680 7.45 -2.41 25.17
C GLU A 680 6.00 -1.91 25.23
N LYS A 681 5.24 -2.42 26.20
CA LYS A 681 3.89 -1.95 26.50
C LYS A 681 3.95 -0.49 26.95
N THR A 682 3.03 0.35 26.47
CA THR A 682 2.92 1.73 26.94
C THR A 682 2.47 1.76 28.40
N ILE A 683 3.01 2.69 29.19
CA ILE A 683 2.62 2.87 30.59
C ILE A 683 1.43 3.83 30.75
N ASN A 684 1.14 4.64 29.71
CA ASN A 684 0.02 5.58 29.70
C ASN A 684 -0.34 5.97 28.26
N ILE A 685 -1.62 6.20 28.01
CA ILE A 685 -2.06 6.97 26.84
C ILE A 685 -1.85 8.46 27.18
N PRO A 686 -1.13 9.23 26.34
CA PRO A 686 -0.68 10.59 26.66
C PRO A 686 -1.73 11.50 27.32
N TYR A 687 -2.96 11.54 26.79
CA TYR A 687 -4.02 12.45 27.25
C TYR A 687 -4.84 11.93 28.44
N GLN A 688 -4.72 10.64 28.83
CA GLN A 688 -5.49 10.09 29.96
C GLN A 688 -5.06 10.75 31.27
N ARG A 689 -3.73 10.81 31.48
CA ARG A 689 -3.09 11.45 32.64
C ARG A 689 -1.97 12.35 32.14
N PRO A 690 -2.29 13.55 31.61
CA PRO A 690 -1.32 14.37 30.91
C PRO A 690 -0.18 14.85 31.80
N LEU A 691 -0.44 15.18 33.08
CA LEU A 691 0.63 15.52 34.04
C LEU A 691 1.60 14.35 34.25
N PHE A 692 1.08 13.14 34.47
CA PHE A 692 1.90 11.93 34.61
C PHE A 692 2.73 11.66 33.34
N SER A 693 2.14 11.87 32.17
CA SER A 693 2.85 11.79 30.89
C SER A 693 3.99 12.81 30.80
N CYS A 694 3.75 14.07 31.17
CA CYS A 694 4.79 15.12 31.23
C CYS A 694 5.91 14.75 32.21
N GLN A 695 5.56 14.28 33.41
CA GLN A 695 6.54 13.84 34.42
C GLN A 695 7.44 12.73 33.87
N LYS A 696 6.87 11.69 33.24
CA LYS A 696 7.64 10.58 32.68
C LYS A 696 8.52 10.98 31.50
N LEU A 697 8.00 11.83 30.61
CA LEU A 697 8.80 12.36 29.50
C LEU A 697 9.95 13.25 30.01
N MET A 698 9.70 14.06 31.03
CA MET A 698 10.72 14.93 31.64
C MET A 698 11.80 14.13 32.37
N GLU A 699 11.42 13.03 33.04
CA GLU A 699 12.36 12.10 33.66
C GLU A 699 13.28 11.45 32.62
N GLU A 700 12.74 10.90 31.54
CA GLU A 700 13.54 10.30 30.47
C GLU A 700 14.44 11.33 29.77
N PHE A 701 13.92 12.54 29.53
CA PHE A 701 14.73 13.63 28.99
C PHE A 701 15.89 13.99 29.93
N ALA A 702 15.63 14.11 31.24
CA ALA A 702 16.66 14.44 32.23
C ALA A 702 17.76 13.37 32.30
N GLU A 703 17.41 12.09 32.21
CA GLU A 703 18.39 10.99 32.15
C GLU A 703 19.30 11.10 30.92
N VAL A 704 18.75 11.50 29.76
CA VAL A 704 19.54 11.73 28.54
C VAL A 704 20.49 12.92 28.72
N ILE A 705 20.01 14.02 29.30
CA ILE A 705 20.84 15.20 29.57
C ILE A 705 21.96 14.88 30.58
N GLU A 706 21.66 14.17 31.67
CA GLU A 706 22.65 13.74 32.66
C GLU A 706 23.77 12.91 32.01
N LYS A 707 23.41 11.93 31.18
CA LYS A 707 24.39 11.13 30.41
C LYS A 707 25.29 12.02 29.55
N LEU A 708 24.73 12.96 28.79
CA LEU A 708 25.49 13.77 27.84
C LEU A 708 26.33 14.90 28.48
N THR A 709 25.93 15.38 29.66
CA THR A 709 26.59 16.52 30.32
C THR A 709 27.57 16.10 31.41
N VAL A 710 27.29 15.01 32.15
CA VAL A 710 28.10 14.56 33.28
C VAL A 710 29.09 13.47 32.86
N THR A 711 28.67 12.52 32.00
CA THR A 711 29.59 11.47 31.56
C THR A 711 30.48 11.98 30.42
N LYS A 712 31.79 12.14 30.69
CA LYS A 712 32.77 12.59 29.68
C LYS A 712 32.92 11.67 28.47
N LYS A 713 32.27 10.49 28.48
CA LYS A 713 32.35 9.47 27.44
C LYS A 713 31.65 9.90 26.15
N PHE A 714 30.67 10.81 26.21
CA PHE A 714 29.84 11.21 25.06
C PHE A 714 29.51 12.72 25.03
N SER A 715 30.49 13.57 25.33
CA SER A 715 30.29 15.03 25.42
C SER A 715 29.76 15.66 24.13
N VAL A 716 28.83 16.60 24.28
CA VAL A 716 28.38 17.51 23.22
C VAL A 716 29.43 18.60 23.03
N LEU A 717 29.74 18.92 21.77
CA LEU A 717 30.69 20.00 21.45
C LEU A 717 29.96 21.34 21.52
N ALA A 718 29.99 21.95 22.71
CA ALA A 718 29.38 23.25 23.01
C ALA A 718 30.18 23.98 24.09
N ASP A 719 29.92 25.27 24.29
CA ASP A 719 30.52 26.02 25.39
C ASP A 719 30.01 25.54 26.75
N SER A 720 30.89 25.62 27.76
CA SER A 720 30.60 25.09 29.10
C SER A 720 29.42 25.77 29.80
N GLN A 721 29.12 27.03 29.47
CA GLN A 721 28.03 27.77 30.10
C GLN A 721 26.68 27.31 29.56
N THR A 722 26.53 27.20 28.24
CA THR A 722 25.30 26.67 27.61
C THR A 722 24.99 25.26 28.09
N GLN A 723 26.01 24.40 28.22
CA GLN A 723 25.81 23.05 28.76
C GLN A 723 25.31 23.07 30.22
N LYS A 724 25.89 23.95 31.06
CA LYS A 724 25.47 24.12 32.46
C LYS A 724 24.04 24.65 32.56
N ASP A 725 23.68 25.62 31.73
CA ASP A 725 22.33 26.18 31.65
C ASP A 725 21.29 25.10 31.30
N VAL A 726 21.56 24.28 30.27
CA VAL A 726 20.69 23.17 29.88
C VAL A 726 20.49 22.20 31.03
N TYR A 727 21.57 21.78 31.69
CA TYR A 727 21.51 20.86 32.82
C TYR A 727 20.68 21.43 33.98
N LEU A 728 20.96 22.65 34.43
CA LEU A 728 20.28 23.26 35.57
C LEU A 728 18.79 23.47 35.30
N LEU A 729 18.44 24.00 34.12
CA LEU A 729 17.05 24.23 33.74
C LEU A 729 16.27 22.91 33.58
N THR A 730 16.94 21.85 33.14
CA THR A 730 16.36 20.50 33.09
C THR A 730 16.00 19.98 34.49
N GLN A 731 16.89 20.14 35.47
CA GLN A 731 16.61 19.70 36.85
C GLN A 731 15.54 20.56 37.52
N ASP A 732 15.52 21.86 37.24
CA ASP A 732 14.48 22.77 37.73
C ASP A 732 13.09 22.36 37.21
N LEU A 733 12.94 22.18 35.90
CA LEU A 733 11.69 21.71 35.28
C LEU A 733 11.25 20.32 35.79
N LYS A 734 12.19 19.40 36.00
CA LYS A 734 11.90 18.08 36.58
C LYS A 734 11.30 18.21 37.99
N ASN A 735 11.81 19.13 38.80
CA ASN A 735 11.26 19.42 40.13
C ASN A 735 9.92 20.15 40.06
N ASP A 736 9.74 21.07 39.11
CA ASP A 736 8.47 21.76 38.90
C ASP A 736 7.35 20.78 38.51
N PHE A 737 7.60 19.84 37.61
CA PHE A 737 6.62 18.81 37.26
C PHE A 737 6.32 17.84 38.41
N ARG A 738 7.29 17.57 39.30
CA ARG A 738 7.07 16.75 40.51
C ARG A 738 6.18 17.47 41.53
N ASN A 739 6.36 18.78 41.67
CA ASN A 739 5.61 19.63 42.59
C ASN A 739 4.58 20.51 41.86
N PHE A 740 3.96 19.95 40.80
CA PHE A 740 3.08 20.70 39.92
C PHE A 740 1.84 21.19 40.66
N THR A 741 1.46 22.45 40.37
CA THR A 741 0.19 23.05 40.75
C THR A 741 -0.37 23.81 39.54
N PRO A 742 -1.70 23.86 39.33
CA PRO A 742 -2.33 24.57 38.22
C PRO A 742 -1.79 25.99 38.00
N ASP A 743 -1.63 26.78 39.06
CA ASP A 743 -1.18 28.18 38.99
C ASP A 743 0.22 28.35 38.40
N LYS A 744 1.06 27.31 38.45
CA LYS A 744 2.44 27.32 37.92
C LYS A 744 2.52 26.97 36.43
N ILE A 745 1.43 26.59 35.78
CA ILE A 745 1.47 26.07 34.40
C ILE A 745 2.13 27.06 33.42
N ASN A 746 1.84 28.36 33.57
CA ASN A 746 2.41 29.43 32.74
C ASN A 746 3.91 29.65 33.00
N GLU A 747 4.36 29.45 34.25
CA GLU A 747 5.78 29.55 34.61
C GLU A 747 6.57 28.38 33.99
N ILE A 748 6.02 27.17 34.13
CA ILE A 748 6.59 25.93 33.57
C ILE A 748 6.68 26.03 32.05
N GLU A 749 5.65 26.56 31.38
CA GLU A 749 5.68 26.76 29.92
C GLU A 749 6.82 27.69 29.49
N LYS A 750 7.00 28.82 30.18
CA LYS A 750 8.09 29.77 29.90
C LYS A 750 9.47 29.12 30.07
N LYS A 751 9.68 28.39 31.17
CA LYS A 751 10.92 27.63 31.41
C LYS A 751 11.15 26.56 30.34
N LEU A 752 10.10 25.86 29.91
CA LEU A 752 10.17 24.85 28.85
C LEU A 752 10.58 25.47 27.51
N ILE A 753 10.01 26.62 27.13
CA ILE A 753 10.39 27.34 25.91
C ILE A 753 11.86 27.79 25.99
N GLN A 754 12.29 28.31 27.14
CA GLN A 754 13.69 28.67 27.36
C GLN A 754 14.61 27.46 27.23
N LEU A 755 14.21 26.30 27.78
CA LEU A 755 14.97 25.05 27.64
C LEU A 755 15.06 24.60 26.18
N GLN A 756 13.97 24.68 25.42
CA GLN A 756 13.96 24.34 23.99
C GLN A 756 14.97 25.20 23.19
N LEU A 757 15.01 26.51 23.46
CA LEU A 757 15.97 27.42 22.83
C LEU A 757 17.42 27.05 23.20
N LYS A 758 17.69 26.84 24.49
CA LYS A 758 19.03 26.49 24.99
C LYS A 758 19.52 25.14 24.47
N VAL A 759 18.64 24.14 24.40
CA VAL A 759 18.96 22.82 23.83
C VAL A 759 19.28 22.93 22.34
N LYS A 760 18.54 23.76 21.60
CA LYS A 760 18.81 24.01 20.18
C LYS A 760 20.20 24.63 19.97
N ASP A 761 20.58 25.60 20.80
CA ASP A 761 21.90 26.24 20.74
C ASP A 761 23.01 25.25 21.15
N TRP A 762 22.79 24.49 22.24
CA TRP A 762 23.71 23.47 22.74
C TRP A 762 24.02 22.37 21.71
N LEU A 763 23.02 21.97 20.92
CA LEU A 763 23.14 20.90 19.94
C LEU A 763 23.47 21.42 18.52
N SER A 764 23.69 22.73 18.35
CA SER A 764 23.82 23.37 17.03
C SER A 764 24.94 22.81 16.15
N LEU A 765 26.02 22.30 16.77
CA LEU A 765 27.18 21.73 16.08
C LEU A 765 27.06 20.23 15.80
N GLU A 766 26.13 19.51 16.44
CA GLU A 766 26.00 18.06 16.32
C GLU A 766 25.60 17.61 14.91
N LYS A 767 24.91 18.47 14.15
CA LYS A 767 24.58 18.20 12.74
C LYS A 767 25.82 18.07 11.84
N TYR A 768 26.94 18.72 12.20
CA TYR A 768 28.21 18.64 11.45
C TYR A 768 29.04 17.42 11.85
N LEU A 769 28.61 16.66 12.86
CA LEU A 769 29.28 15.47 13.39
C LEU A 769 28.53 14.18 13.05
N ASP A 770 27.60 14.22 12.09
CA ASP A 770 26.70 13.12 11.70
C ASP A 770 25.82 12.60 12.87
N ARG A 771 25.39 13.51 13.76
CA ARG A 771 24.57 13.18 14.96
C ARG A 771 23.18 13.82 14.93
N GLU A 772 22.66 14.15 13.76
CA GLU A 772 21.35 14.82 13.62
C GLU A 772 20.20 14.04 14.28
N GLN A 773 20.24 12.71 14.22
CA GLN A 773 19.23 11.83 14.81
C GLN A 773 19.18 11.97 16.35
N ARG A 774 20.34 12.18 16.99
CA ARG A 774 20.41 12.47 18.44
C ARG A 774 19.69 13.77 18.75
N VAL A 775 19.96 14.83 17.97
CA VAL A 775 19.32 16.15 18.14
C VAL A 775 17.80 16.05 18.01
N MET A 776 17.36 15.37 16.96
CA MET A 776 15.94 15.16 16.70
C MET A 776 15.28 14.37 17.84
N TYR A 777 15.90 13.29 18.31
CA TYR A 777 15.40 12.50 19.43
C TYR A 777 15.22 13.35 20.70
N ILE A 778 16.26 14.11 21.10
CA ILE A 778 16.24 14.98 22.28
C ILE A 778 15.13 16.03 22.17
N ASN A 779 15.01 16.69 21.01
CA ASN A 779 13.99 17.72 20.80
C ASN A 779 12.57 17.17 20.87
N THR A 780 12.34 15.92 20.44
CA THR A 780 10.99 15.36 20.43
C THR A 780 10.38 15.22 21.83
N TYR A 781 11.19 15.03 22.88
CA TYR A 781 10.68 15.02 24.27
C TYR A 781 10.06 16.36 24.65
N LEU A 782 10.78 17.46 24.40
CA LEU A 782 10.32 18.79 24.78
C LEU A 782 9.08 19.20 23.98
N ASP A 783 9.03 18.85 22.70
CA ASP A 783 7.84 19.02 21.86
C ASP A 783 6.62 18.31 22.45
N GLN A 784 6.78 17.04 22.85
CA GLN A 784 5.70 16.25 23.43
C GLN A 784 5.22 16.78 24.78
N ILE A 785 6.15 17.20 25.65
CA ILE A 785 5.83 17.84 26.93
C ILE A 785 5.04 19.13 26.67
N ARG A 786 5.46 19.95 25.70
CA ARG A 786 4.77 21.19 25.35
C ARG A 786 3.34 20.95 24.86
N ILE A 787 3.14 19.98 23.97
CA ILE A 787 1.80 19.61 23.49
C ILE A 787 0.88 19.22 24.66
N LEU A 788 1.39 18.40 25.59
CA LEU A 788 0.62 17.95 26.75
C LEU A 788 0.34 19.08 27.75
N LEU A 789 1.30 19.97 27.99
CA LEU A 789 1.13 21.13 28.84
C LEU A 789 0.05 22.06 28.29
N ASN A 790 0.09 22.37 26.99
CA ASN A 790 -0.92 23.19 26.32
C ASN A 790 -2.30 22.52 26.32
N TYR A 791 -2.34 21.19 26.20
CA TYR A 791 -3.58 20.42 26.32
C TYR A 791 -4.19 20.54 27.73
N MET A 792 -3.37 20.50 28.78
CA MET A 792 -3.81 20.70 30.17
C MET A 792 -4.35 22.11 30.41
N GLN A 793 -3.60 23.13 30.01
CA GLN A 793 -4.00 24.53 30.18
C GLN A 793 -5.34 24.83 29.51
N GLY A 794 -5.57 24.26 28.32
CA GLY A 794 -6.85 24.38 27.63
C GLY A 794 -8.05 23.80 28.37
N LYS A 795 -7.85 22.76 29.20
CA LYS A 795 -8.92 22.17 30.01
C LYS A 795 -9.32 23.04 31.19
N GLU A 796 -8.34 23.63 31.89
CA GLU A 796 -8.62 24.50 33.06
C GLU A 796 -9.40 25.75 32.64
N ILE A 797 -8.99 26.39 31.53
CA ILE A 797 -9.71 27.55 30.99
C ILE A 797 -11.14 27.18 30.58
N TYR A 798 -11.32 26.07 29.85
CA TYR A 798 -12.64 25.62 29.40
C TYR A 798 -13.60 25.39 30.59
N MET A 799 -13.13 24.71 31.64
CA MET A 799 -13.92 24.49 32.86
C MET A 799 -14.23 25.79 33.62
N SER A 800 -13.36 26.80 33.55
CA SER A 800 -13.59 28.11 34.20
C SER A 800 -14.57 29.01 33.44
N THR A 801 -14.74 28.83 32.13
CA THR A 801 -15.64 29.64 31.29
C THR A 801 -17.07 29.09 31.20
N GLU A 802 -17.32 27.86 31.68
CA GLU A 802 -18.64 27.24 31.74
C GLU A 802 -19.33 27.37 33.11
N ASN A 803 -18.62 27.83 34.14
CA ASN A 803 -19.18 28.31 35.42
C ASN A 803 -19.45 29.81 35.36
#